data_AF-A0A960SLW0-F1
#
_entry.id   AF-A0A960SLW0-F1
#
_cell.length_a   1.000
_cell.length_b   1.000
_cell.length_c   1.000
_cell.angle_alpha   90.00
_cell.angle_beta   90.00
_cell.angle_gamma   90.00
#
_symmetry.space_group_name_H-M   'P 1'
#
loop_
_entity.id
_entity.type
_entity.pdbx_description
1 polymer ?
#
loop_
_entity_poly.entity_id
_entity_poly.type
_entity_poly.pdbx_seq_one_letter_code
_entity_poly.pdbx_strand_id
1 'polypeptide(L)'
;MALLPRTCHNLGRGLALATLTCSLWSQTFTGDGNWKDDNRWDTGVPADGATAIINGVCEISENIGSEITINPGRIIVGQGTAGTLNVTGGTTSGAHGGSAGVYVGEGEGGVGEVFIAEGASLRSQGGNMVVQIGDDLGGTGTVVVAGELLNFKFFRIINGTLEMRPTGINNKFNSTDRSSIGAGGTLAYVIDGAQVGALERANTTGLNVDLDPSANLHITLNGVFNVGDSWTLMRYTELIGTFAQGYSFTNQQGYTFSVDYGSGSADALTITLTSTAGRPEIYSFTATPPAVAAGGASTLAWSVSDFDSLHIDQGVGNVAPQTTGGTGSTAVNPAATTTYTLTLQKGAVTVEETVAVVVEAAPIIGVYDVTRTLLAPGESTVLQWKVDGAETLTISGLGDVAASGEQTLFPAETTTYVLTGGNAYGTTTAEITVVVDAILASLINQYDASLPGNSSGFWKDSVGVNNFDMKSNELVTDLQSFTTSLTAANHMISFTDDTGGDALSFPGGSTTYEIWARPGTLDAGHQVLFETGGDADGRCLLMTQSAVRFLDSSGGVQTHDLSVPLADIATGDFIQIVAVMDDAAGRVTLYVNGSAGGQASASSDGMLGTPNGRSTVFSWSSFAAGIAGALGGSAGVAPDGTTQFRGEIALINVFGRTLSAAEVQTQFERYAIPDPGLIQSFTATPDRVNSGGTVTLAWEVGAFDALIIPGIGDVAGATVDGSGSVEVTVDAITVFTLIASNAEGSSIAQATVLTDVPVGGILLMQNATSWDESGVWSDGQPAHSGADYLLLDYYASSLGTPDTAAPAFPGKSLEIRGASTTLNLRQASGTSATFSDLRLAGGTVVHTFDGDTLGIAGKVTVVEDSTLDCTGTTKNLNLDAVIEGDGGLTVAMTGDPETTGSLVMISGANQDYAGAWTFSGGITSVLAENGLGSGDILIINGELQPSWYGVNSPAATLSLQGSASRFDITGPTTVGAMNLVLGNGIPLVVPAGTYDATAWANFLAAHPELPAGEYLAFWSGDSITVLGENPLDLPGTLFTGEGNWLDLERWSEGLPTSSGVAVVNGTAEVTED
;
A
#
# COMPACT_ATOMS: atom_id res chain seq x y z
N MET A 1 1.00 2.63 28.46
CA MET A 1 2.09 1.78 27.92
C MET A 1 3.16 1.69 29.01
N ALA A 2 3.10 0.77 29.98
CA ALA A 2 3.02 -0.69 29.93
C ALA A 2 4.25 -1.34 29.28
N LEU A 3 5.08 -2.01 30.09
CA LEU A 3 5.93 -3.11 29.66
C LEU A 3 5.98 -4.17 30.77
N LEU A 4 5.50 -5.35 30.39
CA LEU A 4 5.24 -6.59 31.13
C LEU A 4 6.54 -7.37 31.46
N PRO A 5 6.44 -8.43 32.32
CA PRO A 5 7.58 -9.17 32.87
C PRO A 5 8.03 -10.35 31.98
N ARG A 6 9.27 -10.82 32.21
CA ARG A 6 9.82 -12.07 31.65
C ARG A 6 9.69 -13.23 32.64
N THR A 7 9.20 -14.34 32.11
CA THR A 7 9.13 -15.70 32.67
C THR A 7 10.50 -16.39 32.67
N CYS A 8 10.71 -17.35 33.60
CA CYS A 8 11.69 -18.44 33.42
C CYS A 8 11.26 -19.73 34.16
N HIS A 9 11.53 -20.86 33.51
CA HIS A 9 11.03 -22.22 33.73
C HIS A 9 11.79 -23.09 34.75
N ASN A 10 11.10 -24.17 35.15
CA ASN A 10 11.53 -25.43 35.79
C ASN A 10 12.88 -26.04 35.34
N LEU A 11 13.57 -26.73 36.28
CA LEU A 11 14.07 -28.12 36.16
C LEU A 11 14.85 -28.60 37.42
N GLY A 12 14.57 -29.82 37.92
CA GLY A 12 15.51 -30.61 38.74
C GLY A 12 14.90 -31.51 39.86
N ARG A 13 14.91 -32.83 39.68
CA ARG A 13 14.43 -33.88 40.61
C ARG A 13 15.44 -34.25 41.73
N GLY A 14 14.92 -34.61 42.92
CA GLY A 14 15.28 -35.86 43.64
C GLY A 14 15.92 -35.77 45.04
N LEU A 15 15.20 -36.15 46.12
CA LEU A 15 15.36 -37.41 46.90
C LEU A 15 14.50 -37.39 48.19
N ALA A 16 14.25 -38.59 48.74
CA ALA A 16 13.03 -38.99 49.44
C ALA A 16 13.14 -39.24 50.97
N LEU A 17 11.95 -39.31 51.59
CA LEU A 17 11.53 -40.10 52.76
C LEU A 17 12.06 -39.76 54.17
N ALA A 18 11.18 -39.12 54.97
CA ALA A 18 11.03 -39.41 56.39
C ALA A 18 9.54 -39.38 56.77
N THR A 19 9.01 -40.52 57.19
CA THR A 19 7.68 -40.74 57.75
C THR A 19 7.57 -40.02 59.10
N LEU A 20 6.83 -38.91 59.16
CA LEU A 20 6.30 -38.37 60.41
C LEU A 20 4.81 -38.72 60.52
N THR A 21 4.48 -39.44 61.57
CA THR A 21 3.12 -39.65 62.07
C THR A 21 2.43 -38.30 62.28
N CYS A 22 1.38 -38.02 61.50
CA CYS A 22 0.62 -36.77 61.52
C CYS A 22 -0.07 -36.57 62.89
N SER A 23 0.39 -35.58 63.63
CA SER A 23 -0.19 -35.07 64.86
C SER A 23 -1.21 -33.97 64.54
N LEU A 24 -2.52 -34.22 64.66
CA LEU A 24 -3.58 -33.22 64.97
C LEU A 24 -3.33 -31.76 64.51
N TRP A 25 -3.18 -31.50 63.20
CA TRP A 25 -3.20 -30.13 62.68
C TRP A 25 -4.65 -29.76 62.31
N SER A 26 -5.03 -28.51 62.57
CA SER A 26 -6.21 -27.90 61.95
C SER A 26 -5.87 -27.45 60.53
N GLN A 27 -6.74 -27.71 59.57
CA GLN A 27 -6.62 -27.21 58.20
C GLN A 27 -7.68 -26.13 57.99
N THR A 28 -7.30 -25.00 57.36
CA THR A 28 -8.21 -23.88 57.10
C THR A 28 -8.52 -23.76 55.62
N PHE A 29 -9.81 -23.79 55.28
CA PHE A 29 -10.34 -23.53 53.95
C PHE A 29 -10.63 -22.03 53.78
N THR A 30 -10.15 -21.42 52.70
CA THR A 30 -10.37 -19.99 52.39
C THR A 30 -10.75 -19.76 50.92
N GLY A 31 -11.45 -18.66 50.65
CA GLY A 31 -12.00 -18.36 49.32
C GLY A 31 -13.17 -19.28 48.94
N ASP A 32 -13.43 -19.40 47.64
CA ASP A 32 -14.58 -20.16 47.11
C ASP A 32 -14.10 -21.38 46.31
N GLY A 33 -14.63 -22.58 46.61
CA GLY A 33 -14.26 -23.78 45.86
C GLY A 33 -14.78 -25.09 46.44
N ASN A 34 -14.35 -26.20 45.84
CA ASN A 34 -14.74 -27.55 46.28
C ASN A 34 -13.87 -28.04 47.45
N TRP A 35 -14.45 -28.82 48.38
CA TRP A 35 -13.75 -29.42 49.52
C TRP A 35 -12.51 -30.22 49.12
N LYS A 36 -12.53 -30.89 47.96
CA LYS A 36 -11.38 -31.67 47.48
C LYS A 36 -10.33 -30.85 46.73
N ASP A 37 -10.53 -29.55 46.55
CA ASP A 37 -9.52 -28.67 45.97
C ASP A 37 -8.42 -28.41 47.00
N ASP A 38 -7.32 -29.14 46.86
CA ASP A 38 -6.15 -29.07 47.75
C ASP A 38 -5.58 -27.65 47.87
N ASN A 39 -5.72 -26.81 46.82
CA ASN A 39 -5.21 -25.44 46.81
C ASN A 39 -6.02 -24.47 47.68
N ARG A 40 -7.21 -24.89 48.15
CA ARG A 40 -8.07 -24.07 49.01
C ARG A 40 -7.82 -24.28 50.49
N TRP A 41 -7.09 -25.35 50.84
CA TRP A 41 -6.67 -25.64 52.20
C TRP A 41 -5.25 -25.12 52.43
N ASP A 42 -5.03 -24.42 53.54
CA ASP A 42 -3.71 -23.90 53.93
C ASP A 42 -2.60 -24.96 54.02
N THR A 43 -2.96 -26.20 54.36
CA THR A 43 -2.05 -27.32 54.62
C THR A 43 -2.50 -28.62 53.94
N GLY A 44 -3.35 -28.50 52.91
CA GLY A 44 -3.94 -29.59 52.13
C GLY A 44 -5.25 -30.14 52.72
N VAL A 45 -5.94 -31.01 51.97
CA VAL A 45 -7.27 -31.53 52.35
C VAL A 45 -7.23 -32.26 53.72
N PRO A 46 -8.16 -31.96 54.67
CA PRO A 46 -8.17 -32.54 56.01
C PRO A 46 -8.18 -34.07 56.01
N ALA A 47 -7.21 -34.68 56.72
CA ALA A 47 -7.13 -36.13 56.89
C ALA A 47 -8.11 -36.67 57.96
N ASP A 48 -8.22 -38.00 58.06
CA ASP A 48 -9.01 -38.69 59.10
C ASP A 48 -8.66 -38.20 60.52
N GLY A 49 -9.70 -37.85 61.29
CA GLY A 49 -9.58 -37.34 62.66
C GLY A 49 -9.11 -35.88 62.79
N ALA A 50 -8.78 -35.19 61.69
CA ALA A 50 -8.29 -33.81 61.73
C ALA A 50 -9.39 -32.78 62.03
N THR A 51 -9.00 -31.53 62.31
CA THR A 51 -9.95 -30.41 62.47
C THR A 51 -10.00 -29.60 61.19
N ALA A 52 -11.16 -29.59 60.52
CA ALA A 52 -11.42 -28.78 59.35
C ALA A 52 -12.06 -27.46 59.76
N ILE A 53 -11.44 -26.32 59.42
CA ILE A 53 -11.96 -24.96 59.65
C ILE A 53 -12.34 -24.36 58.29
N ILE A 54 -13.58 -23.91 58.13
CA ILE A 54 -14.08 -23.29 56.90
C ILE A 54 -14.34 -21.80 57.15
N ASN A 55 -13.48 -20.94 56.59
CA ASN A 55 -13.52 -19.48 56.68
C ASN A 55 -13.65 -18.83 55.28
N GLY A 56 -14.35 -19.52 54.38
CA GLY A 56 -14.68 -19.12 53.00
C GLY A 56 -15.94 -19.87 52.54
N VAL A 57 -16.22 -19.96 51.24
CA VAL A 57 -17.35 -20.73 50.69
C VAL A 57 -16.87 -22.09 50.18
N CYS A 58 -17.07 -23.12 50.99
CA CYS A 58 -16.68 -24.49 50.67
C CYS A 58 -17.87 -25.30 50.13
N GLU A 59 -17.69 -25.98 49.00
CA GLU A 59 -18.69 -26.87 48.40
C GLU A 59 -18.29 -28.35 48.48
N ILE A 60 -19.22 -29.20 48.92
CA ILE A 60 -19.14 -30.66 48.90
C ILE A 60 -20.13 -31.17 47.86
N SER A 61 -19.68 -31.23 46.61
CA SER A 61 -20.50 -31.66 45.46
C SER A 61 -20.49 -33.18 45.23
N GLU A 62 -19.67 -33.93 45.96
CA GLU A 62 -19.57 -35.40 45.86
C GLU A 62 -19.15 -36.02 47.20
N ASN A 63 -19.24 -37.36 47.30
CA ASN A 63 -18.76 -38.08 48.48
C ASN A 63 -17.29 -37.76 48.76
N ILE A 64 -16.96 -37.31 49.97
CA ILE A 64 -15.58 -36.95 50.36
C ILE A 64 -14.67 -38.19 50.44
N GLY A 65 -15.24 -39.41 50.43
CA GLY A 65 -14.49 -40.63 50.11
C GLY A 65 -15.29 -41.91 50.34
N SER A 66 -14.88 -43.00 49.67
CA SER A 66 -15.20 -44.40 50.01
C SER A 66 -14.11 -45.07 50.84
N GLU A 67 -12.98 -44.38 51.06
CA GLU A 67 -11.79 -44.86 51.77
C GLU A 67 -11.57 -44.02 53.03
N ILE A 68 -11.15 -44.67 54.11
CA ILE A 68 -11.14 -44.23 55.51
C ILE A 68 -10.19 -43.06 55.84
N THR A 69 -9.64 -42.35 54.84
CA THR A 69 -8.48 -41.45 55.01
C THR A 69 -8.80 -39.96 55.01
N ILE A 70 -10.01 -39.53 54.61
CA ILE A 70 -10.42 -38.11 54.50
C ILE A 70 -11.72 -37.91 55.28
N ASN A 71 -11.65 -38.05 56.60
CA ASN A 71 -12.82 -37.92 57.47
C ASN A 71 -12.51 -37.07 58.71
N PRO A 72 -12.71 -35.73 58.65
CA PRO A 72 -12.33 -34.87 59.76
C PRO A 72 -13.02 -35.32 61.05
N GLY A 73 -12.30 -35.26 62.17
CA GLY A 73 -12.90 -35.49 63.48
C GLY A 73 -13.74 -34.29 63.90
N ARG A 74 -13.35 -33.08 63.52
CA ARG A 74 -14.08 -31.86 63.87
C ARG A 74 -14.23 -30.97 62.65
N ILE A 75 -15.42 -30.42 62.46
CA ILE A 75 -15.72 -29.43 61.43
C ILE A 75 -16.14 -28.15 62.13
N ILE A 76 -15.48 -27.05 61.82
CA ILE A 76 -15.80 -25.70 62.30
C ILE A 76 -16.09 -24.84 61.08
N VAL A 77 -17.24 -24.18 61.04
CA VAL A 77 -17.66 -23.32 59.95
C VAL A 77 -17.81 -21.91 60.49
N GLY A 78 -17.01 -20.97 59.99
CA GLY A 78 -16.95 -19.58 60.45
C GLY A 78 -16.33 -19.45 61.85
N GLN A 79 -15.01 -19.64 61.95
CA GLN A 79 -14.27 -19.45 63.21
C GLN A 79 -13.71 -18.03 63.32
N GLY A 80 -14.29 -17.19 64.18
CA GLY A 80 -13.91 -15.78 64.36
C GLY A 80 -14.09 -14.90 63.11
N THR A 81 -14.71 -15.43 62.06
CA THR A 81 -14.99 -14.77 60.78
C THR A 81 -16.17 -15.49 60.09
N ALA A 82 -16.57 -15.01 58.91
CA ALA A 82 -17.58 -15.65 58.07
C ALA A 82 -17.06 -16.93 57.39
N GLY A 83 -17.90 -17.97 57.31
CA GLY A 83 -17.63 -19.17 56.54
C GLY A 83 -18.92 -19.91 56.17
N THR A 84 -18.94 -20.53 54.99
CA THR A 84 -20.09 -21.23 54.44
C THR A 84 -19.70 -22.63 53.96
N LEU A 85 -20.49 -23.64 54.31
CA LEU A 85 -20.34 -25.03 53.87
C LEU A 85 -21.60 -25.49 53.13
N ASN A 86 -21.50 -25.61 51.81
CA ASN A 86 -22.57 -26.12 50.94
C ASN A 86 -22.37 -27.61 50.64
N VAL A 87 -23.29 -28.47 51.02
CA VAL A 87 -23.28 -29.91 50.73
C VAL A 87 -24.30 -30.18 49.63
N THR A 88 -23.85 -30.24 48.38
CA THR A 88 -24.71 -30.18 47.18
C THR A 88 -24.88 -31.51 46.43
N GLY A 89 -23.99 -32.50 46.62
CA GLY A 89 -24.08 -33.77 45.86
C GLY A 89 -23.40 -34.98 46.50
N GLY A 90 -23.05 -34.93 47.80
CA GLY A 90 -22.33 -35.99 48.50
C GLY A 90 -22.92 -36.41 49.84
N THR A 91 -22.67 -37.66 50.23
CA THR A 91 -22.61 -38.13 51.61
C THR A 91 -21.24 -37.79 52.18
N THR A 92 -21.19 -36.89 53.15
CA THR A 92 -20.00 -36.76 54.00
C THR A 92 -19.97 -37.92 54.98
N SER A 93 -18.80 -38.52 55.22
CA SER A 93 -18.60 -39.43 56.36
C SER A 93 -18.65 -38.69 57.71
N GLY A 94 -18.58 -37.36 57.68
CA GLY A 94 -18.91 -36.49 58.80
C GLY A 94 -17.95 -36.59 59.98
N ALA A 95 -18.08 -35.65 60.91
CA ALA A 95 -17.24 -35.60 62.10
C ALA A 95 -17.24 -36.98 62.83
N HIS A 96 -16.07 -37.61 63.03
CA HIS A 96 -15.93 -38.93 63.68
C HIS A 96 -14.78 -38.96 64.71
N GLY A 97 -15.00 -39.58 65.89
CA GLY A 97 -13.97 -39.75 66.92
C GLY A 97 -14.37 -39.27 68.33
N GLY A 98 -13.48 -39.42 69.31
CA GLY A 98 -13.80 -39.35 70.75
C GLY A 98 -14.04 -37.96 71.37
N SER A 99 -13.83 -36.86 70.64
CA SER A 99 -14.10 -35.48 71.10
C SER A 99 -14.11 -34.53 69.90
N ALA A 100 -15.20 -34.60 69.14
CA ALA A 100 -15.27 -34.30 67.71
C ALA A 100 -16.72 -33.87 67.39
N GLY A 101 -16.98 -32.99 66.43
CA GLY A 101 -18.31 -32.37 66.26
C GLY A 101 -18.40 -31.45 65.06
N VAL A 102 -19.61 -30.98 64.76
CA VAL A 102 -19.83 -29.89 63.80
C VAL A 102 -20.17 -28.63 64.59
N TYR A 103 -19.37 -27.58 64.42
CA TYR A 103 -19.49 -26.30 65.12
C TYR A 103 -19.68 -25.21 64.07
N VAL A 104 -20.76 -24.44 64.20
CA VAL A 104 -21.16 -23.46 63.18
C VAL A 104 -21.26 -22.09 63.84
N GLY A 105 -20.37 -21.17 63.50
CA GLY A 105 -20.22 -19.87 64.16
C GLY A 105 -19.49 -19.99 65.49
N GLU A 106 -18.20 -20.32 65.47
CA GLU A 106 -17.38 -20.48 66.68
C GLU A 106 -16.48 -19.25 66.90
N GLY A 107 -16.39 -18.77 68.14
CA GLY A 107 -15.57 -17.65 68.58
C GLY A 107 -16.22 -16.28 68.39
N GLU A 108 -15.67 -15.27 69.07
CA GLU A 108 -16.10 -13.87 68.95
C GLU A 108 -16.02 -13.40 67.49
N GLY A 109 -17.14 -12.93 66.93
CA GLY A 109 -17.22 -12.51 65.53
C GLY A 109 -17.35 -13.63 64.50
N GLY A 110 -17.41 -14.90 64.93
CA GLY A 110 -17.66 -16.05 64.06
C GLY A 110 -19.07 -16.02 63.46
N VAL A 111 -19.17 -16.21 62.14
CA VAL A 111 -20.45 -16.34 61.42
C VAL A 111 -20.40 -17.56 60.52
N GLY A 112 -21.08 -18.64 60.91
CA GLY A 112 -21.07 -19.90 60.16
C GLY A 112 -22.37 -20.18 59.43
N GLU A 113 -22.30 -20.67 58.20
CA GLU A 113 -23.47 -21.15 57.45
C GLU A 113 -23.23 -22.56 56.92
N VAL A 114 -24.15 -23.49 57.16
CA VAL A 114 -24.11 -24.83 56.59
C VAL A 114 -25.40 -25.08 55.82
N PHE A 115 -25.30 -25.41 54.54
CA PHE A 115 -26.44 -25.77 53.69
C PHE A 115 -26.31 -27.22 53.25
N ILE A 116 -27.30 -28.06 53.57
CA ILE A 116 -27.37 -29.46 53.11
C ILE A 116 -28.46 -29.52 52.05
N ALA A 117 -28.07 -29.61 50.77
CA ALA A 117 -29.00 -29.65 49.65
C ALA A 117 -29.82 -30.95 49.63
N GLU A 118 -30.95 -30.91 48.93
CA GLU A 118 -31.78 -32.11 48.69
C GLU A 118 -30.95 -33.22 48.02
N GLY A 119 -31.07 -34.45 48.52
CA GLY A 119 -30.29 -35.60 48.05
C GLY A 119 -28.87 -35.71 48.62
N ALA A 120 -28.37 -34.72 49.37
CA ALA A 120 -27.07 -34.76 50.04
C ALA A 120 -27.18 -35.12 51.52
N SER A 121 -26.05 -35.49 52.17
CA SER A 121 -26.07 -35.74 53.62
C SER A 121 -24.81 -35.29 54.36
N LEU A 122 -25.03 -34.69 55.54
CA LEU A 122 -23.99 -34.32 56.50
C LEU A 122 -24.07 -35.22 57.73
N ARG A 123 -22.96 -35.84 58.12
CA ARG A 123 -22.94 -36.80 59.25
C ARG A 123 -22.25 -36.23 60.49
N SER A 124 -22.74 -36.60 61.67
CA SER A 124 -22.09 -36.38 62.97
C SER A 124 -22.24 -37.65 63.83
N GLN A 125 -21.20 -38.48 63.88
CA GLN A 125 -21.27 -39.84 64.45
C GLN A 125 -20.03 -40.22 65.28
N GLY A 126 -20.22 -40.62 66.53
CA GLY A 126 -19.14 -40.94 67.47
C GLY A 126 -19.63 -40.88 68.92
N GLY A 127 -18.79 -41.21 69.91
CA GLY A 127 -19.19 -41.30 71.31
C GLY A 127 -19.66 -39.97 71.92
N ASN A 128 -18.98 -38.85 71.59
CA ASN A 128 -19.15 -37.54 72.22
C ASN A 128 -19.47 -36.42 71.19
N MET A 129 -20.21 -36.76 70.14
CA MET A 129 -20.47 -35.82 69.04
C MET A 129 -21.51 -34.77 69.40
N VAL A 130 -21.32 -33.54 68.94
CA VAL A 130 -22.31 -32.46 69.01
C VAL A 130 -22.42 -31.78 67.65
N VAL A 131 -23.64 -31.39 67.29
CA VAL A 131 -23.88 -30.34 66.29
C VAL A 131 -24.19 -29.07 67.07
N GLN A 132 -23.22 -28.17 67.18
CA GLN A 132 -23.34 -26.91 67.90
C GLN A 132 -23.49 -25.75 66.91
N ILE A 133 -24.46 -24.88 67.16
CA ILE A 133 -24.77 -23.72 66.33
C ILE A 133 -24.71 -22.48 67.23
N GLY A 134 -23.73 -21.63 66.95
CA GLY A 134 -23.31 -20.52 67.77
C GLY A 134 -22.55 -20.95 69.04
N ASP A 135 -22.13 -19.97 69.84
CA ASP A 135 -21.49 -20.18 71.12
C ASP A 135 -21.66 -19.02 72.13
N ASP A 136 -21.20 -19.24 73.35
CA ASP A 136 -21.27 -18.26 74.44
C ASP A 136 -20.24 -17.11 74.29
N LEU A 137 -19.34 -17.18 73.30
CA LEU A 137 -18.38 -16.12 72.98
C LEU A 137 -18.95 -15.11 71.97
N GLY A 138 -20.19 -15.32 71.50
CA GLY A 138 -20.88 -14.43 70.58
C GLY A 138 -20.80 -14.84 69.12
N GLY A 139 -20.21 -16.00 68.80
CA GLY A 139 -20.26 -16.57 67.45
C GLY A 139 -21.69 -16.97 67.10
N THR A 140 -22.13 -16.71 65.87
CA THR A 140 -23.50 -17.00 65.39
C THR A 140 -23.45 -17.94 64.20
N GLY A 141 -24.43 -18.83 64.07
CA GLY A 141 -24.43 -19.78 62.95
C GLY A 141 -25.82 -20.13 62.44
N THR A 142 -25.89 -20.63 61.21
CA THR A 142 -27.11 -21.14 60.59
C THR A 142 -26.83 -22.51 59.96
N VAL A 143 -27.64 -23.51 60.26
CA VAL A 143 -27.62 -24.83 59.62
C VAL A 143 -28.95 -25.05 58.92
N VAL A 144 -28.94 -25.10 57.59
CA VAL A 144 -30.10 -25.36 56.73
C VAL A 144 -30.07 -26.80 56.24
N VAL A 145 -31.14 -27.55 56.50
CA VAL A 145 -31.23 -28.99 56.18
C VAL A 145 -32.34 -29.22 55.14
N ALA A 146 -31.99 -29.38 53.86
CA ALA A 146 -32.88 -29.88 52.80
C ALA A 146 -32.62 -31.35 52.43
N GLY A 147 -31.39 -31.84 52.59
CA GLY A 147 -31.05 -33.25 52.54
C GLY A 147 -31.14 -33.92 53.91
N GLU A 148 -30.15 -34.74 54.25
CA GLU A 148 -30.11 -35.46 55.53
C GLU A 148 -28.98 -34.95 56.44
N LEU A 149 -29.34 -34.41 57.61
CA LEU A 149 -28.41 -34.23 58.72
C LEU A 149 -28.45 -35.48 59.60
N LEU A 150 -27.46 -36.36 59.44
CA LEU A 150 -27.32 -37.60 60.20
C LEU A 150 -26.69 -37.30 61.57
N ASN A 151 -27.44 -36.65 62.47
CA ASN A 151 -27.00 -36.41 63.85
C ASN A 151 -27.32 -37.61 64.75
N PHE A 152 -26.29 -38.31 65.22
CA PHE A 152 -26.48 -39.49 66.06
C PHE A 152 -26.60 -39.20 67.55
N LYS A 153 -26.13 -38.04 68.02
CA LYS A 153 -25.97 -37.76 69.46
C LYS A 153 -26.93 -36.68 69.93
N PHE A 154 -26.51 -35.42 69.91
CA PHE A 154 -27.32 -34.29 70.34
C PHE A 154 -26.91 -33.03 69.57
N PHE A 155 -27.73 -31.98 69.66
CA PHE A 155 -27.39 -30.66 69.15
C PHE A 155 -27.43 -29.62 70.27
N ARG A 156 -26.74 -28.50 70.07
CA ARG A 156 -26.84 -27.31 70.92
C ARG A 156 -27.03 -26.10 70.03
N ILE A 157 -28.13 -25.38 70.21
CA ILE A 157 -28.39 -24.12 69.52
C ILE A 157 -28.28 -23.02 70.57
N ILE A 158 -27.21 -22.24 70.56
CA ILE A 158 -26.93 -21.27 71.62
C ILE A 158 -27.48 -19.90 71.24
N ASN A 159 -26.99 -19.36 70.14
CA ASN A 159 -27.34 -18.07 69.54
C ASN A 159 -27.33 -18.14 67.99
N GLY A 160 -27.61 -19.33 67.46
CA GLY A 160 -27.72 -19.59 66.03
C GLY A 160 -29.07 -20.20 65.63
N THR A 161 -29.18 -20.66 64.38
CA THR A 161 -30.41 -21.19 63.79
C THR A 161 -30.21 -22.60 63.24
N LEU A 162 -31.06 -23.56 63.64
CA LEU A 162 -31.25 -24.81 62.90
C LEU A 162 -32.53 -24.69 62.07
N GLU A 163 -32.40 -24.65 60.76
CA GLU A 163 -33.52 -24.56 59.82
C GLU A 163 -33.75 -25.90 59.09
N MET A 164 -34.94 -26.45 59.24
CA MET A 164 -35.40 -27.64 58.52
C MET A 164 -36.19 -27.21 57.28
N ARG A 165 -35.73 -27.57 56.09
CA ARG A 165 -36.44 -27.37 54.82
C ARG A 165 -37.50 -28.48 54.61
N PRO A 166 -38.44 -28.35 53.66
CA PRO A 166 -39.57 -29.27 53.53
C PRO A 166 -39.18 -30.75 53.36
N THR A 167 -38.05 -31.02 52.69
CA THR A 167 -37.49 -32.35 52.44
C THR A 167 -36.41 -32.77 53.45
N GLY A 168 -36.04 -31.88 54.37
CA GLY A 168 -34.95 -32.08 55.31
C GLY A 168 -35.19 -33.20 56.31
N ILE A 169 -34.17 -34.01 56.59
CA ILE A 169 -34.26 -35.13 57.53
C ILE A 169 -33.15 -35.04 58.57
N ASN A 170 -33.52 -35.08 59.85
CA ASN A 170 -32.62 -35.23 60.99
C ASN A 170 -33.23 -36.23 61.99
N ASN A 171 -33.02 -37.52 61.72
CA ASN A 171 -33.73 -38.60 62.40
C ASN A 171 -32.85 -39.71 63.00
N LYS A 172 -31.55 -39.44 63.19
CA LYS A 172 -30.57 -40.48 63.61
C LYS A 172 -30.19 -40.45 65.09
N PHE A 173 -30.82 -39.59 65.90
CA PHE A 173 -30.54 -39.49 67.32
C PHE A 173 -30.71 -40.84 68.02
N ASN A 174 -29.61 -41.37 68.55
CA ASN A 174 -29.55 -42.69 69.18
C ASN A 174 -28.91 -42.67 70.57
N SER A 175 -28.78 -41.48 71.16
CA SER A 175 -28.17 -41.26 72.48
C SER A 175 -29.18 -40.77 73.50
N THR A 176 -28.84 -40.95 74.78
CA THR A 176 -29.57 -40.35 75.91
C THR A 176 -29.11 -38.93 76.22
N ASP A 177 -28.08 -38.43 75.54
CA ASP A 177 -27.63 -37.04 75.67
C ASP A 177 -28.76 -36.07 75.31
N ARG A 178 -28.84 -34.96 76.05
CA ARG A 178 -29.86 -33.94 75.83
C ARG A 178 -29.36 -32.92 74.82
N SER A 179 -30.18 -32.66 73.82
CA SER A 179 -30.05 -31.50 72.95
C SER A 179 -30.62 -30.27 73.65
N SER A 180 -30.14 -29.08 73.30
CA SER A 180 -30.59 -27.84 73.94
C SER A 180 -30.79 -26.71 72.94
N ILE A 181 -31.79 -25.87 73.18
CA ILE A 181 -32.01 -24.60 72.48
C ILE A 181 -32.00 -23.48 73.53
N GLY A 182 -30.94 -22.67 73.52
CA GLY A 182 -30.73 -21.57 74.46
C GLY A 182 -31.54 -20.33 74.13
N ALA A 183 -31.42 -19.30 74.97
CA ALA A 183 -32.20 -18.07 74.88
C ALA A 183 -32.01 -17.29 73.55
N GLY A 184 -30.86 -17.39 72.90
CA GLY A 184 -30.61 -16.81 71.58
C GLY A 184 -30.83 -17.79 70.42
N GLY A 185 -31.12 -19.05 70.72
CA GLY A 185 -31.21 -20.12 69.75
C GLY A 185 -32.53 -20.09 69.00
N THR A 186 -32.48 -20.42 67.71
CA THR A 186 -33.65 -20.49 66.84
C THR A 186 -33.79 -21.88 66.24
N LEU A 187 -34.99 -22.45 66.37
CA LEU A 187 -35.43 -23.57 65.55
C LEU A 187 -36.33 -23.03 64.46
N ALA A 188 -35.99 -23.30 63.20
CA ALA A 188 -36.72 -22.79 62.05
C ALA A 188 -37.25 -23.92 61.16
N TYR A 189 -38.42 -23.72 60.57
CA TYR A 189 -39.00 -24.64 59.58
C TYR A 189 -39.50 -23.86 58.37
N VAL A 190 -39.12 -24.34 57.19
CA VAL A 190 -39.79 -23.99 55.93
C VAL A 190 -40.74 -25.12 55.58
N ILE A 191 -42.02 -24.80 55.44
CA ILE A 191 -43.12 -25.73 55.16
C ILE A 191 -43.62 -25.44 53.75
N ASP A 192 -43.73 -26.46 52.90
CA ASP A 192 -44.25 -26.32 51.53
C ASP A 192 -45.48 -27.21 51.35
N GLY A 193 -46.66 -26.59 51.40
CA GLY A 193 -47.94 -27.30 51.47
C GLY A 193 -47.98 -28.32 52.61
N ALA A 194 -48.01 -29.61 52.29
CA ALA A 194 -48.02 -30.69 53.28
C ALA A 194 -46.61 -31.12 53.76
N GLN A 195 -45.54 -30.67 53.09
CA GLN A 195 -44.18 -31.10 53.38
C GLN A 195 -43.55 -30.26 54.50
N VAL A 196 -43.01 -30.94 55.51
CA VAL A 196 -42.29 -30.35 56.64
C VAL A 196 -41.09 -31.24 56.96
N GLY A 197 -39.92 -30.63 57.19
CA GLY A 197 -38.72 -31.38 57.51
C GLY A 197 -38.87 -32.19 58.80
N ALA A 198 -38.21 -33.34 58.87
CA ALA A 198 -38.33 -34.30 59.96
C ALA A 198 -37.21 -34.12 60.99
N LEU A 199 -37.53 -33.65 62.20
CA LEU A 199 -36.61 -33.66 63.35
C LEU A 199 -37.09 -34.70 64.37
N GLU A 200 -36.52 -35.90 64.34
CA GLU A 200 -37.15 -37.06 64.99
C GLU A 200 -36.15 -37.96 65.72
N ARG A 201 -36.60 -38.60 66.81
CA ARG A 201 -35.85 -39.68 67.45
C ARG A 201 -35.69 -40.91 66.53
N ALA A 202 -34.51 -41.54 66.54
CA ALA A 202 -34.29 -42.80 65.81
C ALA A 202 -34.84 -44.02 66.57
N ASN A 203 -34.99 -43.92 67.89
CA ASN A 203 -35.40 -44.99 68.78
C ASN A 203 -36.04 -44.43 70.07
N THR A 204 -36.43 -45.31 70.99
CA THR A 204 -37.13 -44.95 72.25
C THR A 204 -36.29 -44.17 73.26
N THR A 205 -34.99 -44.02 73.04
CA THR A 205 -34.07 -43.30 73.93
C THR A 205 -33.49 -42.03 73.31
N GLY A 206 -33.66 -41.84 72.00
CA GLY A 206 -33.07 -40.77 71.22
C GLY A 206 -33.88 -39.47 71.22
N LEU A 207 -33.20 -38.35 70.94
CA LEU A 207 -33.72 -36.98 70.91
C LEU A 207 -34.47 -36.59 72.19
N ASN A 208 -33.72 -36.19 73.20
CA ASN A 208 -34.20 -35.51 74.40
C ASN A 208 -33.83 -34.03 74.27
N VAL A 209 -34.75 -33.10 74.52
CA VAL A 209 -34.54 -31.67 74.21
C VAL A 209 -34.93 -30.79 75.40
N ASP A 210 -34.05 -29.85 75.74
CA ASP A 210 -34.31 -28.77 76.68
C ASP A 210 -34.45 -27.44 75.93
N LEU A 211 -35.56 -26.74 76.14
CA LEU A 211 -35.88 -25.44 75.56
C LEU A 211 -35.77 -24.35 76.62
N ASP A 212 -34.96 -23.33 76.33
CA ASP A 212 -35.01 -22.07 77.06
C ASP A 212 -36.35 -21.36 76.77
N PRO A 213 -37.02 -20.77 77.78
CA PRO A 213 -38.25 -20.01 77.57
C PRO A 213 -38.15 -18.84 76.58
N SER A 214 -36.93 -18.36 76.31
CA SER A 214 -36.67 -17.27 75.37
C SER A 214 -36.25 -17.75 73.98
N ALA A 215 -36.12 -19.07 73.77
CA ALA A 215 -35.78 -19.64 72.49
C ALA A 215 -36.81 -19.28 71.41
N ASN A 216 -36.35 -19.18 70.17
CA ASN A 216 -37.16 -18.76 69.03
C ASN A 216 -37.62 -19.96 68.20
N LEU A 217 -38.88 -19.90 67.75
CA LEU A 217 -39.44 -20.78 66.73
C LEU A 217 -39.83 -19.94 65.51
N HIS A 218 -39.20 -20.18 64.36
CA HIS A 218 -39.46 -19.46 63.10
C HIS A 218 -40.14 -20.37 62.08
N ILE A 219 -41.25 -19.92 61.49
CA ILE A 219 -42.02 -20.70 60.51
C ILE A 219 -42.15 -19.91 59.21
N THR A 220 -41.75 -20.49 58.10
CA THR A 220 -41.97 -19.94 56.75
C THR A 220 -42.92 -20.86 55.99
N LEU A 221 -44.00 -20.31 55.44
CA LEU A 221 -44.95 -21.05 54.61
C LEU A 221 -44.71 -20.76 53.13
N ASN A 222 -44.58 -21.85 52.37
CA ASN A 222 -44.54 -21.92 50.93
C ASN A 222 -45.67 -22.85 50.43
N GLY A 223 -45.94 -22.83 49.13
CA GLY A 223 -46.95 -23.70 48.51
C GLY A 223 -48.38 -23.35 48.89
N VAL A 224 -49.26 -24.36 48.82
CA VAL A 224 -50.70 -24.22 49.08
C VAL A 224 -51.04 -24.78 50.46
N PHE A 225 -51.65 -23.95 51.30
CA PHE A 225 -52.07 -24.28 52.67
C PHE A 225 -53.42 -23.62 52.99
N ASN A 226 -54.15 -24.20 53.95
CA ASN A 226 -55.44 -23.73 54.42
C ASN A 226 -55.41 -23.48 55.93
N VAL A 227 -56.24 -22.54 56.39
CA VAL A 227 -56.50 -22.39 57.83
C VAL A 227 -57.03 -23.72 58.37
N GLY A 228 -56.38 -24.23 59.42
CA GLY A 228 -56.62 -25.54 60.02
C GLY A 228 -55.59 -26.61 59.65
N ASP A 229 -54.74 -26.39 58.65
CA ASP A 229 -53.64 -27.31 58.32
C ASP A 229 -52.66 -27.39 59.51
N SER A 230 -52.18 -28.61 59.80
CA SER A 230 -51.35 -28.91 60.97
C SER A 230 -50.13 -29.74 60.59
N TRP A 231 -48.96 -29.38 61.15
CA TRP A 231 -47.66 -29.98 60.83
C TRP A 231 -46.93 -30.42 62.09
N THR A 232 -46.34 -31.61 62.05
CA THR A 232 -45.45 -32.10 63.12
C THR A 232 -44.03 -31.60 62.86
N LEU A 233 -43.53 -30.75 63.75
CA LEU A 233 -42.18 -30.21 63.64
C LEU A 233 -41.13 -31.19 64.19
N MET A 234 -41.39 -31.73 65.38
CA MET A 234 -40.43 -32.56 66.10
C MET A 234 -41.10 -33.76 66.75
N ARG A 235 -40.49 -34.95 66.66
CA ARG A 235 -40.88 -36.14 67.44
C ARG A 235 -39.77 -36.50 68.42
N TYR A 236 -40.02 -36.36 69.71
CA TYR A 236 -39.00 -36.43 70.76
C TYR A 236 -39.25 -37.58 71.75
N THR A 237 -38.23 -37.93 72.52
CA THR A 237 -38.38 -38.84 73.68
C THR A 237 -38.70 -38.07 74.94
N GLU A 238 -38.06 -36.94 75.17
CA GLU A 238 -38.38 -36.04 76.26
C GLU A 238 -38.24 -34.59 75.79
N LEU A 239 -39.19 -33.74 76.16
CA LEU A 239 -39.17 -32.30 75.86
C LEU A 239 -39.46 -31.52 77.14
N ILE A 240 -38.52 -30.66 77.53
CA ILE A 240 -38.68 -29.74 78.66
C ILE A 240 -38.66 -28.31 78.15
N GLY A 241 -39.64 -27.50 78.56
CA GLY A 241 -39.73 -26.08 78.23
C GLY A 241 -40.66 -25.78 77.05
N THR A 242 -40.77 -24.50 76.69
CA THR A 242 -41.61 -23.96 75.61
C THR A 242 -40.92 -22.78 74.94
N PHE A 243 -41.19 -22.52 73.66
CA PHE A 243 -40.70 -21.33 72.96
C PHE A 243 -41.42 -20.04 73.43
N ALA A 244 -40.81 -18.87 73.20
CA ALA A 244 -41.22 -17.58 73.76
C ALA A 244 -42.68 -17.15 73.48
N GLN A 245 -43.31 -17.61 72.38
CA GLN A 245 -44.70 -17.25 72.05
C GLN A 245 -45.76 -18.28 72.52
N GLY A 246 -45.36 -19.39 73.15
CA GLY A 246 -46.31 -20.31 73.80
C GLY A 246 -47.34 -20.92 72.85
N TYR A 247 -48.65 -20.74 73.12
CA TYR A 247 -49.74 -21.37 72.34
C TYR A 247 -50.10 -20.64 71.04
N SER A 248 -49.54 -19.46 70.73
CA SER A 248 -49.88 -18.67 69.54
C SER A 248 -48.66 -17.99 68.93
N PHE A 249 -48.50 -18.09 67.61
CA PHE A 249 -47.36 -17.52 66.88
C PHE A 249 -47.80 -16.72 65.67
N THR A 250 -47.11 -15.64 65.33
CA THR A 250 -47.25 -14.97 64.03
C THR A 250 -45.93 -15.02 63.30
N ASN A 251 -45.91 -15.51 62.06
CA ASN A 251 -44.68 -15.53 61.27
C ASN A 251 -44.42 -14.20 60.55
N GLN A 252 -43.22 -14.08 59.97
CA GLN A 252 -42.81 -12.88 59.23
C GLN A 252 -43.69 -12.58 58.02
N GLN A 253 -44.39 -13.58 57.46
CA GLN A 253 -45.33 -13.42 56.34
C GLN A 253 -46.75 -13.01 56.79
N GLY A 254 -46.97 -12.79 58.10
CA GLY A 254 -48.25 -12.36 58.66
C GLY A 254 -49.26 -13.48 58.95
N TYR A 255 -48.88 -14.74 58.77
CA TYR A 255 -49.72 -15.90 59.12
C TYR A 255 -49.67 -16.17 60.62
N THR A 256 -50.79 -16.56 61.22
CA THR A 256 -50.88 -16.87 62.66
C THR A 256 -51.09 -18.36 62.90
N PHE A 257 -50.37 -18.97 63.84
CA PHE A 257 -50.38 -20.39 64.20
C PHE A 257 -50.74 -20.61 65.67
N SER A 258 -51.21 -21.80 66.01
CA SER A 258 -51.20 -22.34 67.37
C SER A 258 -50.18 -23.46 67.51
N VAL A 259 -49.52 -23.58 68.66
CA VAL A 259 -48.48 -24.61 68.92
C VAL A 259 -48.91 -25.55 70.04
N ASP A 260 -48.80 -26.85 69.80
CA ASP A 260 -49.04 -27.92 70.76
C ASP A 260 -47.75 -28.69 71.03
N TYR A 261 -47.27 -28.62 72.28
CA TYR A 261 -46.03 -29.25 72.73
C TYR A 261 -46.20 -30.73 73.08
N GLY A 262 -47.42 -31.28 73.06
CA GLY A 262 -47.70 -32.64 73.51
C GLY A 262 -47.55 -32.82 75.03
N SER A 263 -47.36 -34.06 75.47
CA SER A 263 -47.29 -34.44 76.89
C SER A 263 -45.90 -34.25 77.55
N GLY A 264 -44.87 -33.90 76.78
CA GLY A 264 -43.48 -33.75 77.27
C GLY A 264 -42.70 -35.07 77.36
N SER A 265 -43.33 -36.23 77.13
CA SER A 265 -42.66 -37.54 77.11
C SER A 265 -43.18 -38.42 75.96
N ALA A 266 -42.27 -38.84 75.11
CA ALA A 266 -42.46 -39.73 73.97
C ALA A 266 -43.53 -39.26 72.95
N ASP A 267 -43.61 -37.96 72.71
CA ASP A 267 -44.67 -37.28 71.97
C ASP A 267 -44.13 -36.43 70.80
N ALA A 268 -44.96 -35.55 70.26
CA ALA A 268 -44.62 -34.64 69.17
C ALA A 268 -44.93 -33.17 69.48
N LEU A 269 -44.11 -32.27 68.94
CA LEU A 269 -44.39 -30.84 68.83
C LEU A 269 -45.07 -30.58 67.49
N THR A 270 -46.28 -30.02 67.52
CA THR A 270 -47.09 -29.72 66.32
C THR A 270 -47.51 -28.25 66.27
N ILE A 271 -47.74 -27.73 65.07
CA ILE A 271 -48.27 -26.38 64.84
C ILE A 271 -49.49 -26.46 63.92
N THR A 272 -50.44 -25.54 64.09
CA THR A 272 -51.66 -25.46 63.25
C THR A 272 -51.89 -24.05 62.76
N LEU A 273 -52.13 -23.84 61.46
CA LEU A 273 -52.43 -22.53 60.88
C LEU A 273 -53.81 -22.07 61.33
N THR A 274 -53.93 -20.85 61.86
CA THR A 274 -55.17 -20.32 62.45
C THR A 274 -55.76 -19.13 61.68
N SER A 275 -54.99 -18.37 60.89
CA SER A 275 -55.52 -17.25 60.08
C SER A 275 -54.55 -16.78 58.98
N THR A 276 -55.10 -16.29 57.85
CA THR A 276 -54.41 -15.58 56.76
C THR A 276 -54.76 -14.08 56.66
N ALA A 277 -55.60 -13.57 57.56
CA ALA A 277 -56.33 -12.30 57.42
C ALA A 277 -55.49 -10.99 57.49
N GLY A 278 -54.18 -11.04 57.26
CA GLY A 278 -53.26 -9.91 57.30
C GLY A 278 -52.34 -9.72 56.08
N ARG A 279 -52.48 -10.54 55.02
CA ARG A 279 -51.56 -10.54 53.86
C ARG A 279 -52.11 -9.72 52.67
N PRO A 280 -51.31 -8.84 52.02
CA PRO A 280 -51.68 -8.18 50.76
C PRO A 280 -51.63 -9.13 49.55
N GLU A 281 -52.37 -8.82 48.49
CA GLU A 281 -52.52 -9.62 47.26
C GLU A 281 -52.34 -8.76 45.98
N ILE A 282 -51.68 -9.34 44.97
CA ILE A 282 -51.63 -8.84 43.58
C ILE A 282 -52.62 -9.67 42.75
N TYR A 283 -53.58 -9.04 42.09
CA TYR A 283 -54.60 -9.70 41.28
C TYR A 283 -54.17 -9.90 39.82
N SER A 284 -53.40 -8.97 39.23
CA SER A 284 -52.88 -9.09 37.85
C SER A 284 -51.70 -8.15 37.58
N PHE A 285 -50.77 -8.54 36.70
CA PHE A 285 -49.73 -7.69 36.12
C PHE A 285 -49.42 -8.12 34.66
N THR A 286 -49.57 -7.24 33.67
CA THR A 286 -49.47 -7.57 32.23
C THR A 286 -48.72 -6.52 31.42
N ALA A 287 -48.23 -6.90 30.23
CA ALA A 287 -47.56 -6.03 29.26
C ALA A 287 -48.21 -6.14 27.87
N THR A 288 -48.43 -5.03 27.17
CA THR A 288 -49.07 -5.03 25.83
C THR A 288 -48.53 -3.91 24.92
N PRO A 289 -47.96 -4.24 23.74
CA PRO A 289 -47.64 -5.60 23.26
C PRO A 289 -46.51 -6.26 24.07
N PRO A 290 -46.44 -7.59 24.14
CA PRO A 290 -45.39 -8.32 24.88
C PRO A 290 -44.02 -8.33 24.17
N ALA A 291 -43.94 -7.92 22.90
CA ALA A 291 -42.70 -7.81 22.13
C ALA A 291 -42.64 -6.49 21.34
N VAL A 292 -41.47 -5.85 21.29
CA VAL A 292 -41.23 -4.55 20.63
C VAL A 292 -39.84 -4.52 19.98
N ALA A 293 -39.60 -3.60 19.03
CA ALA A 293 -38.25 -3.26 18.60
C ALA A 293 -37.48 -2.53 19.70
N ALA A 294 -36.15 -2.45 19.63
CA ALA A 294 -35.37 -1.71 20.63
C ALA A 294 -35.82 -0.25 20.73
N GLY A 295 -36.24 0.18 21.94
CA GLY A 295 -36.81 1.51 22.20
C GLY A 295 -38.30 1.65 21.84
N GLY A 296 -38.93 0.62 21.27
CA GLY A 296 -40.36 0.57 21.00
C GLY A 296 -41.21 0.58 22.27
N ALA A 297 -42.45 1.07 22.18
CA ALA A 297 -43.33 1.25 23.34
C ALA A 297 -44.16 0.00 23.69
N SER A 298 -44.17 -0.37 24.97
CA SER A 298 -45.09 -1.35 25.58
C SER A 298 -45.79 -0.74 26.79
N THR A 299 -47.02 -1.17 27.11
CA THR A 299 -47.78 -0.69 28.28
C THR A 299 -47.86 -1.78 29.34
N LEU A 300 -47.39 -1.48 30.55
CA LEU A 300 -47.55 -2.31 31.75
C LEU A 300 -48.87 -1.94 32.45
N ALA A 301 -49.65 -2.92 32.92
CA ALA A 301 -50.91 -2.70 33.63
C ALA A 301 -51.06 -3.66 34.83
N TRP A 302 -51.64 -3.19 35.94
CA TRP A 302 -51.75 -3.97 37.19
C TRP A 302 -53.09 -3.80 37.93
N SER A 303 -53.39 -4.78 38.79
CA SER A 303 -54.50 -4.80 39.75
C SER A 303 -54.06 -5.42 41.08
N VAL A 304 -54.31 -4.76 42.21
CA VAL A 304 -53.82 -5.13 43.55
C VAL A 304 -54.86 -4.85 44.66
N SER A 305 -54.70 -5.51 45.80
CA SER A 305 -55.42 -5.21 47.05
C SER A 305 -54.87 -3.95 47.75
N ASP A 306 -55.34 -3.64 48.97
CA ASP A 306 -54.80 -2.53 49.78
C ASP A 306 -53.28 -2.62 50.02
N PHE A 307 -52.60 -1.48 50.00
CA PHE A 307 -51.15 -1.37 50.19
C PHE A 307 -50.72 -0.10 50.91
N ASP A 308 -49.51 -0.14 51.49
CA ASP A 308 -48.78 1.02 52.00
C ASP A 308 -47.81 1.57 50.94
N SER A 309 -47.23 0.70 50.10
CA SER A 309 -46.42 1.11 48.94
C SER A 309 -46.56 0.16 47.76
N LEU A 310 -46.42 0.72 46.55
CA LEU A 310 -46.47 0.00 45.28
C LEU A 310 -45.39 0.52 44.32
N HIS A 311 -44.51 -0.36 43.87
CA HIS A 311 -43.33 0.00 43.09
C HIS A 311 -43.14 -0.95 41.89
N ILE A 312 -42.59 -0.44 40.78
CA ILE A 312 -42.09 -1.24 39.67
C ILE A 312 -40.60 -0.93 39.48
N ASP A 313 -39.78 -1.97 39.32
CA ASP A 313 -38.34 -1.87 39.07
C ASP A 313 -37.99 -1.35 37.66
N GLN A 314 -36.76 -1.58 37.19
CA GLN A 314 -36.25 -1.16 35.87
C GLN A 314 -36.42 0.33 35.55
N GLY A 315 -36.33 1.17 36.59
CA GLY A 315 -36.39 2.63 36.46
C GLY A 315 -37.81 3.21 36.39
N VAL A 316 -38.87 2.40 36.50
CA VAL A 316 -40.26 2.89 36.51
C VAL A 316 -40.59 3.62 37.83
N GLY A 317 -40.25 3.02 38.97
CA GLY A 317 -40.37 3.68 40.27
C GLY A 317 -41.71 3.45 40.99
N ASN A 318 -42.04 4.39 41.89
CA ASN A 318 -43.30 4.36 42.66
C ASN A 318 -44.51 4.56 41.72
N VAL A 319 -45.45 3.61 41.74
CA VAL A 319 -46.65 3.64 40.89
C VAL A 319 -47.95 3.81 41.66
N ALA A 320 -47.87 4.10 42.96
CA ALA A 320 -49.04 4.41 43.79
C ALA A 320 -49.87 5.60 43.23
N PRO A 321 -49.27 6.72 42.74
CA PRO A 321 -50.05 7.83 42.18
C PRO A 321 -50.87 7.47 40.93
N GLN A 322 -50.44 6.46 40.17
CA GLN A 322 -51.07 5.94 38.96
C GLN A 322 -52.12 4.87 39.28
N THR A 323 -52.33 4.54 40.56
CA THR A 323 -53.22 3.46 41.01
C THR A 323 -54.49 4.04 41.65
N THR A 324 -55.64 3.81 41.03
CA THR A 324 -56.96 4.23 41.55
C THR A 324 -57.84 3.00 41.74
N GLY A 325 -58.40 2.81 42.95
CA GLY A 325 -59.25 1.66 43.27
C GLY A 325 -58.54 0.31 43.10
N GLY A 326 -57.22 0.27 43.34
CA GLY A 326 -56.41 -0.94 43.19
C GLY A 326 -55.92 -1.22 41.77
N THR A 327 -56.22 -0.38 40.77
CA THR A 327 -55.81 -0.61 39.36
C THR A 327 -55.00 0.54 38.78
N GLY A 328 -54.02 0.27 37.90
CA GLY A 328 -53.15 1.27 37.28
C GLY A 328 -52.39 0.77 36.04
N SER A 329 -51.73 1.68 35.31
CA SER A 329 -50.88 1.35 34.16
C SER A 329 -49.79 2.41 33.87
N THR A 330 -48.74 2.03 33.12
CA THR A 330 -47.67 2.93 32.64
C THR A 330 -47.04 2.43 31.34
N ALA A 331 -46.55 3.35 30.49
CA ALA A 331 -45.81 3.00 29.28
C ALA A 331 -44.30 2.85 29.56
N VAL A 332 -43.63 1.97 28.83
CA VAL A 332 -42.19 1.70 28.90
C VAL A 332 -41.58 1.54 27.50
N ASN A 333 -40.28 1.81 27.36
CA ASN A 333 -39.54 1.77 26.09
C ASN A 333 -38.20 1.02 26.24
N PRO A 334 -38.21 -0.30 26.47
CA PRO A 334 -36.99 -1.06 26.73
C PRO A 334 -36.07 -1.13 25.51
N ALA A 335 -34.76 -1.00 25.73
CA ALA A 335 -33.74 -1.15 24.68
C ALA A 335 -33.26 -2.60 24.49
N ALA A 336 -33.50 -3.47 25.47
CA ALA A 336 -33.24 -4.91 25.44
C ALA A 336 -34.38 -5.64 26.16
N THR A 337 -34.52 -6.95 25.97
CA THR A 337 -35.55 -7.75 26.65
C THR A 337 -35.48 -7.50 28.15
N THR A 338 -36.56 -6.93 28.70
CA THR A 338 -36.59 -6.42 30.07
C THR A 338 -37.74 -7.08 30.83
N THR A 339 -37.43 -7.68 31.97
CA THR A 339 -38.41 -8.18 32.93
C THR A 339 -38.69 -7.10 33.97
N TYR A 340 -39.96 -6.71 34.10
CA TYR A 340 -40.44 -5.78 35.11
C TYR A 340 -41.04 -6.56 36.27
N THR A 341 -40.84 -6.06 37.48
CA THR A 341 -41.30 -6.63 38.75
C THR A 341 -42.15 -5.59 39.46
N LEU A 342 -43.41 -5.93 39.76
CA LEU A 342 -44.32 -5.15 40.57
C LEU A 342 -44.22 -5.60 42.03
N THR A 343 -43.78 -4.72 42.92
CA THR A 343 -43.64 -4.97 44.36
C THR A 343 -44.75 -4.24 45.13
N LEU A 344 -45.58 -5.02 45.83
CA LEU A 344 -46.70 -4.59 46.66
C LEU A 344 -46.36 -4.81 48.14
N GLN A 345 -46.45 -3.78 48.99
CA GLN A 345 -46.19 -3.91 50.42
C GLN A 345 -47.36 -3.40 51.27
N LYS A 346 -47.68 -4.13 52.35
CA LYS A 346 -48.61 -3.72 53.41
C LYS A 346 -48.06 -4.16 54.77
N GLY A 347 -47.74 -3.23 55.65
CA GLY A 347 -47.05 -3.48 56.91
C GLY A 347 -45.68 -4.12 56.69
N ALA A 348 -45.44 -5.24 57.39
CA ALA A 348 -44.21 -6.04 57.25
C ALA A 348 -44.26 -7.05 56.09
N VAL A 349 -45.37 -7.11 55.33
CA VAL A 349 -45.59 -8.13 54.29
C VAL A 349 -45.40 -7.52 52.91
N THR A 350 -44.61 -8.21 52.08
CA THR A 350 -44.32 -7.85 50.69
C THR A 350 -44.73 -9.00 49.77
N VAL A 351 -45.34 -8.67 48.62
CA VAL A 351 -45.70 -9.60 47.54
C VAL A 351 -45.24 -9.02 46.21
N GLU A 352 -44.76 -9.87 45.31
CA GLU A 352 -44.22 -9.45 44.01
C GLU A 352 -44.81 -10.28 42.87
N GLU A 353 -44.92 -9.67 41.68
CA GLU A 353 -45.33 -10.32 40.42
C GLU A 353 -44.47 -9.78 39.27
N THR A 354 -44.18 -10.57 38.23
CA THR A 354 -43.29 -10.16 37.12
C THR A 354 -43.96 -10.24 35.74
N VAL A 355 -43.52 -9.41 34.80
CA VAL A 355 -43.89 -9.48 33.38
C VAL A 355 -42.71 -9.10 32.48
N ALA A 356 -42.51 -9.81 31.37
CA ALA A 356 -41.44 -9.53 30.42
C ALA A 356 -41.94 -8.77 29.19
N VAL A 357 -41.17 -7.76 28.76
CA VAL A 357 -41.28 -7.14 27.42
C VAL A 357 -40.06 -7.60 26.62
N VAL A 358 -40.30 -8.41 25.59
CA VAL A 358 -39.25 -8.95 24.71
C VAL A 358 -38.84 -7.87 23.71
N VAL A 359 -37.53 -7.66 23.54
CA VAL A 359 -36.99 -6.79 22.49
C VAL A 359 -36.45 -7.66 21.38
N GLU A 360 -37.09 -7.60 20.22
CA GLU A 360 -36.71 -8.32 18.99
C GLU A 360 -35.96 -7.37 18.05
N ALA A 361 -35.10 -7.93 17.19
CA ALA A 361 -34.21 -7.16 16.32
C ALA A 361 -34.67 -7.17 14.85
N ALA A 362 -34.23 -6.14 14.11
CA ALA A 362 -34.29 -6.14 12.66
C ALA A 362 -33.47 -7.32 12.08
N PRO A 363 -33.69 -7.71 10.81
CA PRO A 363 -32.95 -8.81 10.20
C PRO A 363 -31.44 -8.55 10.18
N ILE A 364 -30.65 -9.62 10.25
CA ILE A 364 -29.18 -9.55 10.28
C ILE A 364 -28.64 -9.99 8.91
N ILE A 365 -27.87 -9.13 8.25
CA ILE A 365 -27.15 -9.49 7.01
C ILE A 365 -25.88 -10.25 7.41
N GLY A 366 -25.87 -11.55 7.15
CA GLY A 366 -24.71 -12.41 7.40
C GLY A 366 -23.70 -12.40 6.25
N VAL A 367 -24.19 -12.40 5.01
CA VAL A 367 -23.37 -12.36 3.78
C VAL A 367 -24.04 -11.44 2.76
N TYR A 368 -23.26 -10.56 2.13
CA TYR A 368 -23.64 -9.84 0.93
C TYR A 368 -22.38 -9.44 0.16
N ASP A 369 -22.03 -10.19 -0.87
CA ASP A 369 -20.74 -10.05 -1.57
C ASP A 369 -20.82 -10.49 -3.04
N VAL A 370 -19.89 -10.05 -3.87
CA VAL A 370 -19.73 -10.47 -5.27
C VAL A 370 -18.36 -11.09 -5.52
N THR A 371 -18.28 -12.06 -6.43
CA THR A 371 -16.98 -12.67 -6.80
C THR A 371 -15.99 -11.71 -7.45
N ARG A 372 -16.50 -10.66 -8.11
CA ARG A 372 -15.75 -9.61 -8.82
C ARG A 372 -16.55 -8.31 -8.78
N THR A 373 -15.89 -7.21 -8.44
CA THR A 373 -16.45 -5.86 -8.41
C THR A 373 -16.12 -5.03 -9.66
N LEU A 374 -15.11 -5.43 -10.44
CA LEU A 374 -14.73 -4.81 -11.71
C LEU A 374 -14.89 -5.84 -12.84
N LEU A 375 -15.59 -5.46 -13.90
CA LEU A 375 -15.88 -6.32 -15.06
C LEU A 375 -15.55 -5.60 -16.36
N ALA A 376 -15.06 -6.36 -17.35
CA ALA A 376 -15.13 -5.92 -18.74
C ALA A 376 -16.57 -6.02 -19.27
N PRO A 377 -16.97 -5.22 -20.28
CA PRO A 377 -18.30 -5.31 -20.87
C PRO A 377 -18.61 -6.73 -21.35
N GLY A 378 -19.77 -7.25 -20.93
CA GLY A 378 -20.24 -8.60 -21.27
C GLY A 378 -19.74 -9.72 -20.35
N GLU A 379 -18.85 -9.43 -19.40
CA GLU A 379 -18.48 -10.37 -18.34
C GLU A 379 -19.57 -10.51 -17.27
N SER A 380 -19.34 -11.43 -16.32
CA SER A 380 -20.28 -11.71 -15.24
C SER A 380 -19.60 -11.83 -13.89
N THR A 381 -20.38 -11.60 -12.84
CA THR A 381 -20.00 -11.82 -11.44
C THR A 381 -21.11 -12.58 -10.72
N VAL A 382 -20.77 -13.34 -9.68
CA VAL A 382 -21.75 -14.02 -8.83
C VAL A 382 -21.98 -13.21 -7.58
N LEU A 383 -23.20 -12.72 -7.39
CA LEU A 383 -23.68 -12.12 -6.15
C LEU A 383 -24.15 -13.22 -5.20
N GLN A 384 -23.71 -13.19 -3.95
CA GLN A 384 -24.12 -14.11 -2.89
C GLN A 384 -24.68 -13.34 -1.71
N TRP A 385 -25.74 -13.87 -1.10
CA TRP A 385 -26.35 -13.26 0.08
C TRP A 385 -26.88 -14.29 1.08
N LYS A 386 -26.90 -13.87 2.36
CA LYS A 386 -27.58 -14.56 3.46
C LYS A 386 -28.05 -13.55 4.49
N VAL A 387 -29.34 -13.58 4.81
CA VAL A 387 -29.98 -12.71 5.79
C VAL A 387 -30.82 -13.55 6.75
N ASP A 388 -30.54 -13.43 8.05
CA ASP A 388 -31.23 -14.14 9.11
C ASP A 388 -32.34 -13.25 9.70
N GLY A 389 -33.53 -13.82 9.95
CA GLY A 389 -34.65 -13.12 10.61
C GLY A 389 -35.46 -12.16 9.73
N ALA A 390 -35.28 -12.19 8.41
CA ALA A 390 -36.06 -11.41 7.45
C ALA A 390 -37.40 -12.08 7.11
N GLU A 391 -38.50 -11.32 7.20
CA GLU A 391 -39.83 -11.72 6.69
C GLU A 391 -40.03 -11.28 5.23
N THR A 392 -39.35 -10.20 4.84
CA THR A 392 -39.28 -9.67 3.47
C THR A 392 -37.82 -9.44 3.10
N LEU A 393 -37.43 -9.77 1.87
CA LEU A 393 -36.07 -9.57 1.39
C LEU A 393 -36.07 -9.23 -0.09
N THR A 394 -35.46 -8.11 -0.46
CA THR A 394 -35.37 -7.62 -1.84
C THR A 394 -33.94 -7.24 -2.20
N ILE A 395 -33.58 -7.37 -3.48
CA ILE A 395 -32.35 -6.82 -4.04
C ILE A 395 -32.73 -5.96 -5.26
N SER A 396 -32.24 -4.71 -5.32
CA SER A 396 -32.54 -3.82 -6.47
C SER A 396 -32.13 -4.49 -7.79
N GLY A 397 -33.00 -4.42 -8.80
CA GLY A 397 -32.81 -5.09 -10.09
C GLY A 397 -33.13 -6.59 -10.13
N LEU A 398 -33.18 -7.28 -8.98
CA LEU A 398 -33.56 -8.71 -8.90
C LEU A 398 -34.97 -8.92 -8.30
N GLY A 399 -35.47 -7.99 -7.49
CA GLY A 399 -36.78 -8.09 -6.83
C GLY A 399 -36.73 -8.91 -5.53
N ASP A 400 -37.82 -9.59 -5.22
CA ASP A 400 -37.94 -10.45 -4.02
C ASP A 400 -37.02 -11.68 -4.15
N VAL A 401 -36.23 -11.95 -3.11
CA VAL A 401 -35.30 -13.09 -3.07
C VAL A 401 -35.46 -13.92 -1.80
N ALA A 402 -35.02 -15.17 -1.82
CA ALA A 402 -35.00 -16.03 -0.64
C ALA A 402 -33.95 -15.55 0.40
N ALA A 403 -34.11 -15.96 1.66
CA ALA A 403 -33.24 -15.57 2.79
C ALA A 403 -31.74 -15.87 2.56
N SER A 404 -31.41 -16.82 1.68
CA SER A 404 -30.05 -17.03 1.19
C SER A 404 -30.08 -17.44 -0.27
N GLY A 405 -29.08 -17.04 -1.04
CA GLY A 405 -28.97 -17.42 -2.44
C GLY A 405 -27.70 -16.93 -3.11
N GLU A 406 -27.53 -17.35 -4.35
CA GLU A 406 -26.52 -16.85 -5.27
C GLU A 406 -27.17 -16.54 -6.61
N GLN A 407 -26.67 -15.51 -7.30
CA GLN A 407 -27.14 -15.11 -8.62
C GLN A 407 -25.99 -14.60 -9.48
N THR A 408 -25.85 -15.15 -10.68
CA THR A 408 -24.95 -14.59 -11.69
C THR A 408 -25.55 -13.32 -12.29
N LEU A 409 -24.77 -12.25 -12.29
CA LEU A 409 -25.10 -10.92 -12.80
C LEU A 409 -24.32 -10.62 -14.08
N PHE A 410 -24.97 -9.93 -15.02
CA PHE A 410 -24.39 -9.45 -16.28
C PHE A 410 -24.70 -7.96 -16.45
N PRO A 411 -24.17 -7.07 -15.59
CA PRO A 411 -24.40 -5.64 -15.73
C PRO A 411 -23.77 -5.14 -17.03
N ALA A 412 -24.52 -4.35 -17.81
CA ALA A 412 -24.00 -3.72 -19.03
C ALA A 412 -23.22 -2.43 -18.74
N GLU A 413 -23.53 -1.78 -17.63
CA GLU A 413 -22.94 -0.53 -17.14
C GLU A 413 -22.74 -0.65 -15.62
N THR A 414 -21.92 0.23 -15.04
CA THR A 414 -21.71 0.27 -13.59
C THR A 414 -23.05 0.33 -12.84
N THR A 415 -23.31 -0.68 -12.00
CA THR A 415 -24.61 -0.89 -11.35
C THR A 415 -24.43 -1.12 -9.86
N THR A 416 -25.19 -0.40 -9.04
CA THR A 416 -25.26 -0.61 -7.59
C THR A 416 -26.48 -1.48 -7.23
N TYR A 417 -26.22 -2.60 -6.58
CA TYR A 417 -27.22 -3.52 -6.05
C TYR A 417 -27.42 -3.25 -4.57
N VAL A 418 -28.67 -3.01 -4.17
CA VAL A 418 -29.06 -2.70 -2.78
C VAL A 418 -29.92 -3.83 -2.26
N LEU A 419 -29.45 -4.54 -1.24
CA LEU A 419 -30.19 -5.53 -0.49
C LEU A 419 -30.96 -4.86 0.64
N THR A 420 -32.26 -5.15 0.77
CA THR A 420 -33.13 -4.66 1.84
C THR A 420 -33.89 -5.82 2.46
N GLY A 421 -33.61 -6.12 3.74
CA GLY A 421 -34.32 -7.11 4.53
C GLY A 421 -35.20 -6.45 5.59
N GLY A 422 -36.45 -6.87 5.73
CA GLY A 422 -37.40 -6.32 6.70
C GLY A 422 -38.15 -7.39 7.49
N ASN A 423 -38.48 -7.07 8.74
CA ASN A 423 -39.44 -7.80 9.58
C ASN A 423 -40.29 -6.80 10.38
N ALA A 424 -41.24 -7.28 11.18
CA ALA A 424 -42.08 -6.45 12.04
C ALA A 424 -41.33 -5.52 13.03
N TYR A 425 -40.02 -5.74 13.23
CA TYR A 425 -39.19 -5.05 14.22
C TYR A 425 -38.15 -4.10 13.59
N GLY A 426 -38.03 -4.06 12.26
CA GLY A 426 -37.19 -3.10 11.55
C GLY A 426 -36.70 -3.60 10.19
N THR A 427 -35.80 -2.81 9.62
CA THR A 427 -35.20 -3.04 8.31
C THR A 427 -33.68 -2.95 8.37
N THR A 428 -33.01 -3.77 7.57
CA THR A 428 -31.56 -3.74 7.35
C THR A 428 -31.27 -3.56 5.86
N THR A 429 -30.21 -2.83 5.55
CA THR A 429 -29.81 -2.54 4.16
C THR A 429 -28.30 -2.67 3.97
N ALA A 430 -27.87 -3.19 2.82
CA ALA A 430 -26.49 -3.18 2.37
C ALA A 430 -26.44 -2.92 0.86
N GLU A 431 -25.35 -2.36 0.37
CA GLU A 431 -25.15 -2.08 -1.06
C GLU A 431 -23.81 -2.62 -1.55
N ILE A 432 -23.77 -3.02 -2.83
CA ILE A 432 -22.55 -3.41 -3.54
C ILE A 432 -22.57 -2.85 -4.95
N THR A 433 -21.48 -2.23 -5.37
CA THR A 433 -21.35 -1.64 -6.70
C THR A 433 -20.47 -2.52 -7.56
N VAL A 434 -21.00 -2.95 -8.71
CA VAL A 434 -20.25 -3.65 -9.75
C VAL A 434 -19.93 -2.64 -10.84
N VAL A 435 -18.65 -2.31 -10.98
CA VAL A 435 -18.11 -1.39 -11.98
C VAL A 435 -17.91 -2.15 -13.30
N VAL A 436 -18.43 -1.58 -14.38
CA VAL A 436 -18.20 -2.07 -15.74
C VAL A 436 -17.32 -1.05 -16.44
N ASP A 437 -16.05 -1.41 -16.69
CA ASP A 437 -15.06 -0.51 -17.27
C ASP A 437 -14.05 -1.32 -18.10
N ALA A 438 -14.18 -1.25 -19.42
CA ALA A 438 -13.34 -2.01 -20.35
C ALA A 438 -11.85 -1.66 -20.27
N ILE A 439 -11.52 -0.43 -19.85
CA ILE A 439 -10.14 0.04 -19.81
C ILE A 439 -9.50 -0.50 -18.52
N LEU A 440 -10.10 -0.22 -17.36
CA LEU A 440 -9.58 -0.70 -16.08
C LEU A 440 -9.58 -2.23 -15.98
N ALA A 441 -10.57 -2.92 -16.55
CA ALA A 441 -10.59 -4.39 -16.57
C ALA A 441 -9.46 -5.00 -17.42
N SER A 442 -8.84 -4.23 -18.31
CA SER A 442 -7.70 -4.67 -19.13
C SER A 442 -6.33 -4.30 -18.55
N LEU A 443 -6.31 -3.63 -17.39
CA LEU A 443 -5.09 -3.25 -16.67
C LEU A 443 -4.43 -4.52 -16.10
N ILE A 444 -3.14 -4.70 -16.38
CA ILE A 444 -2.38 -5.87 -15.94
C ILE A 444 -1.20 -5.50 -15.04
N ASN A 445 -0.71 -4.26 -15.12
CA ASN A 445 0.20 -3.67 -14.15
C ASN A 445 -0.21 -2.22 -13.89
N GLN A 446 -0.11 -1.78 -12.64
CA GLN A 446 -0.32 -0.39 -12.26
C GLN A 446 0.65 0.03 -11.18
N TYR A 447 1.34 1.12 -11.45
CA TYR A 447 2.26 1.75 -10.53
C TYR A 447 1.78 3.17 -10.31
N ASP A 448 1.06 3.42 -9.22
CA ASP A 448 0.59 4.74 -8.82
C ASP A 448 1.33 5.13 -7.55
N ALA A 449 2.12 6.21 -7.61
CA ALA A 449 2.96 6.64 -6.51
C ALA A 449 2.15 7.01 -5.24
N SER A 450 0.88 7.39 -5.39
CA SER A 450 0.00 7.80 -4.29
C SER A 450 -0.60 6.62 -3.51
N LEU A 451 -0.56 5.40 -4.06
CA LEU A 451 -1.16 4.24 -3.43
C LEU A 451 -0.36 3.73 -2.21
N PRO A 452 -1.03 3.11 -1.22
CA PRO A 452 -0.35 2.56 -0.05
C PRO A 452 0.64 1.44 -0.39
N GLY A 453 1.81 1.46 0.25
CA GLY A 453 2.84 0.43 0.13
C GLY A 453 4.05 0.82 -0.71
N ASN A 454 4.07 2.03 -1.27
CA ASN A 454 5.24 2.63 -1.89
C ASN A 454 6.18 3.25 -0.84
N SER A 455 7.46 3.36 -1.17
CA SER A 455 8.45 4.10 -0.38
C SER A 455 9.57 4.61 -1.30
N SER A 456 10.41 5.53 -0.81
CA SER A 456 11.65 5.85 -1.54
C SER A 456 12.45 4.56 -1.75
N GLY A 457 12.78 4.27 -3.01
CA GLY A 457 13.44 3.03 -3.39
C GLY A 457 12.54 1.84 -3.68
N PHE A 458 11.21 1.97 -3.64
CA PHE A 458 10.29 0.86 -3.93
C PHE A 458 8.94 1.35 -4.47
N TRP A 459 8.54 0.86 -5.64
CA TRP A 459 7.26 1.18 -6.25
C TRP A 459 6.46 -0.08 -6.56
N LYS A 460 5.32 -0.19 -5.90
CA LYS A 460 4.49 -1.39 -5.92
C LYS A 460 3.60 -1.44 -7.16
N ASP A 461 3.54 -2.63 -7.77
CA ASP A 461 2.48 -2.99 -8.71
C ASP A 461 1.19 -3.30 -7.92
N SER A 462 0.18 -2.44 -8.04
CA SER A 462 -1.08 -2.56 -7.29
C SER A 462 -2.03 -3.61 -7.88
N VAL A 463 -1.82 -4.01 -9.14
CA VAL A 463 -2.69 -4.92 -9.89
C VAL A 463 -2.02 -6.27 -10.10
N GLY A 464 -0.76 -6.27 -10.49
CA GLY A 464 0.03 -7.48 -10.73
C GLY A 464 0.98 -7.80 -9.58
N VAL A 465 2.15 -8.33 -9.94
CA VAL A 465 3.22 -8.74 -8.99
C VAL A 465 4.59 -8.15 -9.35
N ASN A 466 4.66 -7.33 -10.40
CA ASN A 466 5.91 -6.89 -11.00
C ASN A 466 6.43 -5.60 -10.34
N ASN A 467 6.68 -5.59 -9.03
CA ASN A 467 7.13 -4.37 -8.35
C ASN A 467 8.48 -3.85 -8.87
N PHE A 468 8.68 -2.53 -8.82
CA PHE A 468 9.96 -1.87 -9.07
C PHE A 468 10.78 -1.73 -7.78
N ASP A 469 12.06 -2.12 -7.83
CA ASP A 469 13.09 -1.78 -6.84
C ASP A 469 13.87 -0.56 -7.35
N MET A 470 13.81 0.58 -6.66
CA MET A 470 14.33 1.86 -7.15
C MET A 470 15.61 2.30 -6.43
N LYS A 471 16.54 2.90 -7.17
CA LYS A 471 17.79 3.50 -6.70
C LYS A 471 17.79 5.00 -6.97
N SER A 472 18.45 5.76 -6.10
CA SER A 472 18.65 7.20 -6.27
C SER A 472 17.35 7.97 -6.55
N ASN A 473 16.27 7.50 -5.91
CA ASN A 473 14.92 7.98 -6.05
C ASN A 473 14.39 8.44 -4.68
N GLU A 474 13.58 9.49 -4.70
CA GLU A 474 12.76 9.96 -3.60
C GLU A 474 11.28 9.87 -3.99
N LEU A 475 10.48 9.23 -3.13
CA LEU A 475 9.02 9.28 -3.25
C LEU A 475 8.53 10.59 -2.62
N VAL A 476 8.06 11.50 -3.45
CA VAL A 476 7.46 12.77 -3.03
C VAL A 476 5.96 12.58 -2.90
N THR A 477 5.39 12.82 -1.71
CA THR A 477 3.96 12.55 -1.42
C THR A 477 3.09 13.80 -1.25
N ASP A 478 3.69 14.99 -1.23
CA ASP A 478 3.00 16.28 -1.13
C ASP A 478 3.19 17.09 -2.42
N LEU A 479 3.09 16.40 -3.55
CA LEU A 479 3.34 16.97 -4.86
C LEU A 479 2.29 18.03 -5.17
N GLN A 480 2.74 19.23 -5.54
CA GLN A 480 1.84 20.25 -6.06
C GLN A 480 1.68 20.03 -7.56
N SER A 481 0.48 19.64 -7.98
CA SER A 481 0.04 19.66 -9.38
C SER A 481 -1.17 20.55 -9.47
N PHE A 482 -1.26 21.34 -10.51
CA PHE A 482 -2.37 22.27 -10.68
C PHE A 482 -3.33 21.85 -11.79
N THR A 483 -2.85 20.99 -12.69
CA THR A 483 -3.57 20.51 -13.86
C THR A 483 -3.83 19.01 -13.78
N THR A 484 -3.47 18.35 -12.67
CA THR A 484 -3.82 16.94 -12.41
C THR A 484 -4.22 16.68 -10.96
N SER A 485 -4.93 15.56 -10.73
CA SER A 485 -5.24 15.02 -9.40
C SER A 485 -4.10 14.19 -8.80
N LEU A 486 -2.94 14.11 -9.46
CA LEU A 486 -1.78 13.36 -9.01
C LEU A 486 -1.12 14.10 -7.84
N THR A 487 -0.95 13.39 -6.72
CA THR A 487 -0.46 13.96 -5.45
C THR A 487 0.89 13.43 -5.02
N ALA A 488 1.40 12.40 -5.68
CA ALA A 488 2.69 11.82 -5.40
C ALA A 488 3.41 11.44 -6.68
N ALA A 489 4.74 11.45 -6.65
CA ALA A 489 5.57 11.00 -7.75
C ALA A 489 6.94 10.51 -7.26
N ASN A 490 7.53 9.65 -8.08
CA ASN A 490 8.91 9.24 -7.93
C ASN A 490 9.81 10.27 -8.62
N HIS A 491 10.68 10.92 -7.83
CA HIS A 491 11.63 11.92 -8.28
C HIS A 491 13.06 11.37 -8.21
N MET A 492 13.86 11.61 -9.25
CA MET A 492 15.26 11.21 -9.29
C MET A 492 16.14 12.25 -8.59
N ILE A 493 16.99 11.82 -7.66
CA ILE A 493 17.85 12.71 -6.86
C ILE A 493 19.34 12.61 -7.19
N SER A 494 19.75 11.67 -8.07
CA SER A 494 21.10 11.56 -8.62
C SER A 494 21.05 11.20 -10.10
N PHE A 495 22.05 11.66 -10.87
CA PHE A 495 22.16 11.48 -12.33
C PHE A 495 23.53 10.89 -12.73
N THR A 496 24.01 9.93 -11.94
CA THR A 496 25.25 9.16 -12.19
C THR A 496 24.92 7.81 -12.86
N ASP A 497 25.96 7.11 -13.29
CA ASP A 497 25.90 5.81 -14.00
C ASP A 497 25.36 4.60 -13.17
N ASP A 498 24.70 4.83 -12.02
CA ASP A 498 24.00 3.79 -11.24
C ASP A 498 22.78 4.38 -10.52
N THR A 499 21.71 4.59 -11.28
CA THR A 499 20.51 5.31 -10.82
C THR A 499 19.24 4.62 -11.34
N GLY A 500 18.10 4.73 -10.64
CA GLY A 500 16.77 4.30 -11.08
C GLY A 500 16.29 2.89 -10.59
N GLY A 501 15.14 2.32 -11.02
CA GLY A 501 14.66 0.97 -10.64
C GLY A 501 14.27 -0.14 -11.63
N ASP A 502 14.27 -1.38 -11.11
CA ASP A 502 14.12 -2.68 -11.83
C ASP A 502 12.77 -3.35 -11.57
N ALA A 503 12.12 -3.90 -12.61
CA ALA A 503 10.98 -4.80 -12.47
C ALA A 503 11.11 -6.08 -13.32
N LEU A 504 10.30 -7.08 -12.99
CA LEU A 504 10.16 -8.28 -13.82
C LEU A 504 9.58 -7.92 -15.20
N SER A 505 9.93 -8.71 -16.22
CA SER A 505 9.59 -8.50 -17.64
C SER A 505 8.14 -8.05 -17.87
N PHE A 506 7.99 -7.06 -18.76
CA PHE A 506 6.69 -6.52 -19.18
C PHE A 506 6.12 -7.32 -20.36
N PRO A 507 4.79 -7.34 -20.52
CA PRO A 507 4.11 -8.11 -21.55
C PRO A 507 4.44 -7.63 -22.98
N GLY A 508 4.62 -8.59 -23.90
CA GLY A 508 4.72 -8.35 -25.34
C GLY A 508 3.38 -8.41 -26.07
N GLY A 509 3.41 -8.30 -27.40
CA GLY A 509 2.21 -8.35 -28.25
C GLY A 509 1.36 -7.08 -28.18
N SER A 510 0.08 -7.20 -28.53
CA SER A 510 -0.87 -6.07 -28.52
C SER A 510 -1.12 -5.54 -27.10
N THR A 511 -0.50 -4.41 -26.76
CA THR A 511 -0.44 -3.83 -25.41
C THR A 511 -0.51 -2.30 -25.49
N THR A 512 -0.86 -1.64 -24.40
CA THR A 512 -0.74 -0.18 -24.27
C THR A 512 0.02 0.19 -23.01
N TYR A 513 1.02 1.05 -23.14
CA TYR A 513 1.75 1.67 -22.03
C TYR A 513 1.28 3.09 -21.85
N GLU A 514 0.94 3.48 -20.63
CA GLU A 514 0.65 4.86 -20.24
C GLU A 514 1.61 5.28 -19.13
N ILE A 515 2.22 6.46 -19.28
CA ILE A 515 3.11 7.06 -18.29
C ILE A 515 2.66 8.50 -18.05
N TRP A 516 2.50 8.88 -16.79
CA TRP A 516 2.36 10.28 -16.39
C TRP A 516 3.68 10.76 -15.82
N ALA A 517 4.33 11.66 -16.55
CA ALA A 517 5.61 12.24 -16.18
C ALA A 517 5.52 13.77 -16.16
N ARG A 518 6.16 14.40 -15.17
CA ARG A 518 6.40 15.84 -15.15
C ARG A 518 7.85 16.08 -15.57
N PRO A 519 8.09 16.66 -16.75
CA PRO A 519 9.43 16.98 -17.20
C PRO A 519 10.09 18.01 -16.27
N GLY A 520 11.36 17.80 -15.93
CA GLY A 520 12.22 18.80 -15.29
C GLY A 520 13.06 19.54 -16.32
N THR A 521 14.36 19.73 -16.07
CA THR A 521 15.26 20.37 -17.05
C THR A 521 15.48 19.43 -18.22
N LEU A 522 14.98 19.82 -19.40
CA LEU A 522 15.21 19.14 -20.66
C LEU A 522 16.36 19.79 -21.43
N ASP A 523 17.12 18.98 -22.17
CA ASP A 523 18.23 19.41 -23.02
C ASP A 523 18.18 18.68 -24.38
N ALA A 524 19.18 18.92 -25.24
CA ALA A 524 19.24 18.29 -26.56
C ALA A 524 19.55 16.78 -26.52
N GLY A 525 20.05 16.27 -25.39
CA GLY A 525 20.32 14.86 -25.17
C GLY A 525 19.05 14.03 -24.96
N HIS A 526 19.11 12.75 -25.32
CA HIS A 526 17.99 11.83 -25.14
C HIS A 526 17.90 11.42 -23.67
N GLN A 527 17.03 12.08 -22.93
CA GLN A 527 16.65 11.70 -21.59
C GLN A 527 15.72 10.50 -21.62
N VAL A 528 16.00 9.53 -20.76
CA VAL A 528 15.40 8.21 -20.93
C VAL A 528 14.21 7.99 -19.96
N LEU A 529 12.96 7.79 -20.48
CA LEU A 529 11.68 7.58 -19.72
C LEU A 529 11.05 6.16 -19.55
N PHE A 530 11.17 5.22 -20.49
CA PHE A 530 10.91 3.76 -20.31
C PHE A 530 11.62 2.83 -21.32
N GLU A 531 11.90 1.56 -21.00
CA GLU A 531 12.49 0.57 -21.95
C GLU A 531 12.33 -0.93 -21.56
N THR A 532 12.56 -1.85 -22.50
CA THR A 532 12.41 -3.31 -22.22
C THR A 532 13.46 -4.21 -22.89
N GLY A 533 14.60 -3.66 -23.30
CA GLY A 533 15.50 -4.31 -24.27
C GLY A 533 16.53 -5.30 -23.70
N GLY A 534 16.87 -6.29 -24.53
CA GLY A 534 18.09 -7.11 -24.44
C GLY A 534 18.97 -6.93 -25.68
N ASP A 535 19.96 -7.81 -25.91
CA ASP A 535 20.94 -7.67 -27.00
C ASP A 535 20.35 -7.82 -28.44
N ALA A 536 19.04 -8.06 -28.59
CA ALA A 536 18.39 -8.30 -29.88
C ALA A 536 17.06 -7.52 -30.06
N ASP A 537 16.11 -7.67 -29.15
CA ASP A 537 14.82 -6.97 -29.24
C ASP A 537 14.67 -6.03 -28.05
N GLY A 538 13.98 -4.93 -28.26
CA GLY A 538 13.74 -3.95 -27.21
C GLY A 538 12.91 -2.79 -27.69
N ARG A 539 12.45 -1.99 -26.74
CA ARG A 539 11.80 -0.72 -26.99
C ARG A 539 12.27 0.31 -26.00
N CYS A 540 12.20 1.58 -26.38
CA CYS A 540 12.52 2.69 -25.50
C CYS A 540 11.63 3.91 -25.75
N LEU A 541 11.37 4.67 -24.69
CA LEU A 541 10.72 5.99 -24.68
C LEU A 541 11.75 7.03 -24.23
N LEU A 542 12.12 7.92 -25.13
CA LEU A 542 13.10 8.97 -24.92
C LEU A 542 12.38 10.32 -24.88
N MET A 543 12.98 11.30 -24.23
CA MET A 543 12.53 12.68 -24.22
C MET A 543 13.73 13.60 -24.40
N THR A 544 13.55 14.64 -25.18
CA THR A 544 14.50 15.76 -25.30
C THR A 544 13.76 17.05 -24.95
N GLN A 545 14.43 18.18 -25.02
CA GLN A 545 13.79 19.50 -24.97
C GLN A 545 12.75 19.73 -26.08
N SER A 546 12.73 18.88 -27.12
CA SER A 546 11.93 19.09 -28.32
C SER A 546 10.91 18.01 -28.62
N ALA A 547 11.08 16.78 -28.11
CA ALA A 547 10.16 15.70 -28.46
C ALA A 547 10.16 14.55 -27.44
N VAL A 548 9.09 13.75 -27.49
CA VAL A 548 9.07 12.39 -26.96
C VAL A 548 9.25 11.42 -28.11
N ARG A 549 10.27 10.57 -28.04
CA ARG A 549 10.62 9.60 -29.09
C ARG A 549 10.39 8.18 -28.62
N PHE A 550 9.85 7.32 -29.47
CA PHE A 550 9.70 5.89 -29.22
C PHE A 550 10.50 5.09 -30.25
N LEU A 551 11.32 4.16 -29.77
CA LEU A 551 12.02 3.19 -30.61
C LEU A 551 11.57 1.76 -30.28
N ASP A 552 11.57 0.88 -31.26
CA ASP A 552 11.42 -0.57 -31.09
C ASP A 552 12.34 -1.30 -32.08
N SER A 553 12.87 -2.45 -31.69
CA SER A 553 13.75 -3.29 -32.50
C SER A 553 13.30 -4.74 -32.49
N SER A 554 13.40 -5.39 -33.65
CA SER A 554 13.13 -6.82 -33.83
C SER A 554 14.31 -7.48 -34.56
N GLY A 555 14.87 -8.53 -33.97
CA GLY A 555 16.00 -9.29 -34.51
C GLY A 555 17.30 -8.49 -34.57
N GLY A 556 17.51 -7.52 -33.67
CA GLY A 556 18.67 -6.63 -33.66
C GLY A 556 18.59 -5.47 -34.65
N VAL A 557 17.45 -5.30 -35.34
CA VAL A 557 17.21 -4.21 -36.30
C VAL A 557 16.16 -3.27 -35.74
N GLN A 558 16.41 -1.97 -35.79
CA GLN A 558 15.41 -0.96 -35.44
C GLN A 558 14.25 -1.01 -36.44
N THR A 559 13.04 -1.27 -35.95
CA THR A 559 11.82 -1.43 -36.75
C THR A 559 10.84 -0.29 -36.57
N HIS A 560 10.91 0.43 -35.45
CA HIS A 560 10.16 1.65 -35.23
C HIS A 560 11.05 2.77 -34.72
N ASP A 561 10.81 3.97 -35.24
CA ASP A 561 11.39 5.22 -34.79
C ASP A 561 10.34 6.32 -34.97
N LEU A 562 9.77 6.77 -33.86
CA LEU A 562 8.65 7.69 -33.78
C LEU A 562 9.05 8.88 -32.94
N SER A 563 8.62 10.08 -33.31
CA SER A 563 8.82 11.26 -32.47
C SER A 563 7.58 12.12 -32.47
N VAL A 564 7.13 12.53 -31.28
CA VAL A 564 6.04 13.48 -31.07
C VAL A 564 6.66 14.80 -30.58
N PRO A 565 6.57 15.89 -31.36
CA PRO A 565 7.09 17.19 -30.94
C PRO A 565 6.42 17.70 -29.67
N LEU A 566 7.20 18.33 -28.80
CA LEU A 566 6.74 19.00 -27.58
C LEU A 566 6.42 20.49 -27.80
N ALA A 567 6.64 21.03 -29.01
CA ALA A 567 6.44 22.44 -29.31
C ALA A 567 5.02 22.96 -29.00
N ASP A 568 4.00 22.12 -29.19
CA ASP A 568 2.60 22.43 -28.90
C ASP A 568 2.09 21.77 -27.61
N ILE A 569 2.97 21.13 -26.83
CA ILE A 569 2.63 20.46 -25.57
C ILE A 569 3.11 21.30 -24.40
N ALA A 570 2.18 21.73 -23.54
CA ALA A 570 2.54 22.44 -22.34
C ALA A 570 3.21 21.49 -21.33
N THR A 571 4.55 21.55 -21.25
CA THR A 571 5.39 20.73 -20.37
C THR A 571 5.61 21.33 -18.98
N GLY A 572 4.92 22.43 -18.65
CA GLY A 572 5.04 23.13 -17.36
C GLY A 572 4.45 22.35 -16.17
N ASP A 573 3.71 21.28 -16.42
CA ASP A 573 3.21 20.32 -15.43
C ASP A 573 3.23 18.91 -16.06
N PHE A 574 2.49 17.95 -15.51
CA PHE A 574 2.46 16.58 -16.00
C PHE A 574 1.99 16.47 -17.46
N ILE A 575 2.62 15.57 -18.19
CA ILE A 575 2.17 15.10 -19.49
C ILE A 575 1.85 13.60 -19.40
N GLN A 576 0.81 13.17 -20.10
CA GLN A 576 0.48 11.78 -20.31
C GLN A 576 1.12 11.32 -21.62
N ILE A 577 1.94 10.27 -21.56
CA ILE A 577 2.58 9.64 -22.71
C ILE A 577 1.98 8.24 -22.86
N VAL A 578 1.40 7.95 -24.02
CA VAL A 578 0.74 6.67 -24.28
C VAL A 578 1.28 6.01 -25.54
N ALA A 579 1.94 4.86 -25.41
CA ALA A 579 2.38 4.04 -26.52
C ALA A 579 1.41 2.85 -26.71
N VAL A 580 0.59 2.92 -27.77
CA VAL A 580 -0.32 1.86 -28.18
C VAL A 580 0.40 1.00 -29.23
N MET A 581 0.60 -0.28 -28.92
CA MET A 581 1.26 -1.21 -29.83
C MET A 581 0.27 -2.28 -30.29
N ASP A 582 0.04 -2.33 -31.60
CA ASP A 582 -0.81 -3.30 -32.26
C ASP A 582 0.06 -4.30 -33.04
N ASP A 583 0.40 -5.41 -32.38
CA ASP A 583 1.24 -6.48 -32.93
C ASP A 583 0.60 -7.16 -34.14
N ALA A 584 -0.72 -7.26 -34.17
CA ALA A 584 -1.43 -7.84 -35.32
C ALA A 584 -1.31 -6.96 -36.57
N ALA A 585 -1.25 -5.64 -36.40
CA ALA A 585 -1.06 -4.68 -37.48
C ALA A 585 0.42 -4.34 -37.74
N GLY A 586 1.32 -4.69 -36.83
CA GLY A 586 2.69 -4.17 -36.82
C GLY A 586 2.71 -2.64 -36.68
N ARG A 587 1.80 -2.05 -35.88
CA ARG A 587 1.65 -0.60 -35.77
C ARG A 587 1.91 -0.12 -34.36
N VAL A 588 2.65 0.98 -34.24
CA VAL A 588 2.76 1.73 -32.99
C VAL A 588 2.15 3.10 -33.17
N THR A 589 1.39 3.57 -32.18
CA THR A 589 0.94 4.96 -32.08
C THR A 589 1.35 5.53 -30.73
N LEU A 590 2.09 6.63 -30.76
CA LEU A 590 2.50 7.39 -29.58
C LEU A 590 1.60 8.62 -29.45
N TYR A 591 0.96 8.78 -28.30
CA TYR A 591 0.21 9.98 -27.92
C TYR A 591 0.95 10.71 -26.82
N VAL A 592 1.00 12.04 -26.88
CA VAL A 592 1.49 12.90 -25.82
C VAL A 592 0.45 13.97 -25.56
N ASN A 593 -0.11 13.99 -24.35
CA ASN A 593 -1.15 14.91 -23.92
C ASN A 593 -0.65 15.73 -22.73
N GLY A 594 -0.52 17.04 -22.90
CA GLY A 594 -0.17 17.95 -21.80
C GLY A 594 -1.39 18.20 -20.92
N SER A 595 -1.29 17.94 -19.62
CA SER A 595 -2.38 18.28 -18.67
C SER A 595 -2.64 19.78 -18.62
N ALA A 596 -1.61 20.57 -18.88
CA ALA A 596 -1.62 22.02 -18.99
C ALA A 596 -2.06 22.55 -20.37
N GLY A 597 -2.39 21.65 -21.31
CA GLY A 597 -2.77 21.98 -22.68
C GLY A 597 -1.84 21.37 -23.72
N GLY A 598 -2.37 21.18 -24.93
CA GLY A 598 -1.65 20.59 -26.04
C GLY A 598 -1.79 19.06 -26.11
N GLN A 599 -1.99 18.55 -27.32
CA GLN A 599 -2.04 17.12 -27.59
C GLN A 599 -1.44 16.85 -28.98
N ALA A 600 -0.61 15.83 -29.09
CA ALA A 600 0.01 15.43 -30.35
C ALA A 600 0.18 13.91 -30.39
N SER A 601 0.28 13.36 -31.61
CA SER A 601 0.53 11.94 -31.80
C SER A 601 1.31 11.65 -33.07
N ALA A 602 1.97 10.49 -33.09
CA ALA A 602 2.70 9.97 -34.23
C ALA A 602 2.49 8.45 -34.35
N SER A 603 2.54 7.91 -35.57
CA SER A 603 2.38 6.48 -35.82
C SER A 603 3.40 5.95 -36.83
N SER A 604 3.76 4.67 -36.72
CA SER A 604 4.63 3.97 -37.66
C SER A 604 4.22 2.51 -37.77
N ASP A 605 4.56 1.93 -38.92
CA ASP A 605 4.35 0.52 -39.23
C ASP A 605 5.71 -0.20 -39.31
N GLY A 606 5.79 -1.41 -38.75
CA GLY A 606 7.01 -2.18 -38.55
C GLY A 606 6.74 -3.48 -37.79
N MET A 607 7.72 -4.39 -37.76
CA MET A 607 7.60 -5.60 -36.94
C MET A 607 7.91 -5.24 -35.49
N LEU A 608 7.03 -5.60 -34.55
CA LEU A 608 7.29 -5.41 -33.13
C LEU A 608 8.23 -6.48 -32.61
N GLY A 609 9.29 -6.05 -31.95
CA GLY A 609 10.15 -6.92 -31.18
C GLY A 609 9.46 -7.51 -29.95
N THR A 610 9.94 -8.65 -29.50
CA THR A 610 9.53 -9.17 -28.19
C THR A 610 10.23 -8.37 -27.09
N PRO A 611 9.55 -7.95 -26.00
CA PRO A 611 10.24 -7.41 -24.84
C PRO A 611 11.01 -8.55 -24.16
N ASN A 612 12.26 -8.77 -24.57
CA ASN A 612 13.07 -9.94 -24.18
C ASN A 612 14.19 -9.61 -23.18
N GLY A 613 14.17 -8.42 -22.58
CA GLY A 613 14.98 -8.03 -21.44
C GLY A 613 14.19 -7.99 -20.12
N ARG A 614 14.87 -7.59 -19.03
CA ARG A 614 14.15 -7.01 -17.88
C ARG A 614 13.49 -5.72 -18.37
N SER A 615 12.26 -5.47 -17.95
CA SER A 615 11.70 -4.14 -18.20
C SER A 615 12.19 -3.26 -17.10
N THR A 616 12.93 -2.28 -17.53
CA THR A 616 13.40 -1.25 -16.66
C THR A 616 12.95 0.04 -17.30
N VAL A 617 13.25 1.12 -16.66
CA VAL A 617 13.32 2.42 -17.25
C VAL A 617 14.84 2.80 -17.24
N PHE A 618 15.75 2.11 -17.98
CA PHE A 618 17.18 2.52 -18.19
C PHE A 618 18.36 1.50 -18.16
N SER A 619 18.64 0.71 -19.21
CA SER A 619 19.97 0.23 -19.62
C SER A 619 19.93 -0.24 -21.08
N TRP A 620 20.75 0.39 -21.94
CA TRP A 620 21.17 -0.21 -23.20
C TRP A 620 22.55 -0.85 -23.00
N SER A 621 22.54 -2.18 -22.96
CA SER A 621 23.63 -3.17 -23.06
C SER A 621 24.20 -3.88 -21.81
N SER A 622 24.16 -5.23 -21.92
CA SER A 622 24.87 -6.30 -21.19
C SER A 622 24.37 -6.84 -19.82
N PHE A 623 23.08 -7.14 -19.67
CA PHE A 623 22.66 -8.12 -18.64
C PHE A 623 22.90 -9.57 -19.10
N ALA A 624 24.18 -9.95 -19.25
CA ALA A 624 24.58 -11.35 -19.12
C ALA A 624 24.58 -11.71 -17.62
N ALA A 625 23.40 -12.01 -17.07
CA ALA A 625 23.18 -12.59 -15.73
C ALA A 625 23.68 -11.80 -14.48
N GLY A 626 22.87 -10.88 -13.94
CA GLY A 626 22.92 -10.48 -12.50
C GLY A 626 22.39 -9.09 -12.09
N ILE A 627 21.33 -9.08 -11.25
CA ILE A 627 20.67 -8.05 -10.38
C ILE A 627 21.06 -6.55 -10.41
N ALA A 628 20.41 -5.75 -11.28
CA ALA A 628 19.74 -4.46 -10.94
C ALA A 628 19.39 -3.64 -12.20
N GLY A 629 18.10 -3.46 -12.53
CA GLY A 629 17.56 -2.51 -13.51
C GLY A 629 17.27 -1.09 -12.95
N ALA A 630 17.06 -0.11 -13.82
CA ALA A 630 16.95 1.32 -13.50
C ALA A 630 15.66 1.97 -14.02
N LEU A 631 15.25 3.15 -13.54
CA LEU A 631 14.06 4.01 -13.75
C LEU A 631 14.46 5.46 -13.63
N GLY A 632 14.46 6.17 -14.75
CA GLY A 632 15.01 7.51 -14.90
C GLY A 632 16.53 7.52 -14.77
N GLY A 633 17.20 6.40 -15.12
CA GLY A 633 18.60 6.17 -14.79
C GLY A 633 19.32 5.26 -15.78
N SER A 634 20.58 4.90 -15.50
CA SER A 634 21.31 3.83 -16.20
C SER A 634 21.82 2.80 -15.20
N ALA A 635 21.77 1.51 -15.56
CA ALA A 635 22.39 0.43 -14.78
C ALA A 635 23.84 0.18 -15.24
N GLY A 636 24.69 1.21 -15.13
CA GLY A 636 26.05 1.23 -15.65
C GLY A 636 26.28 2.41 -16.61
N VAL A 637 27.25 2.26 -17.51
CA VAL A 637 27.61 3.29 -18.49
C VAL A 637 26.43 3.54 -19.42
N ALA A 638 25.91 4.77 -19.42
CA ALA A 638 24.85 5.17 -20.33
C ALA A 638 25.36 5.10 -21.78
N PRO A 639 24.53 4.67 -22.75
CA PRO A 639 24.89 4.74 -24.16
C PRO A 639 25.23 6.16 -24.59
N ASP A 640 26.22 6.27 -25.48
CA ASP A 640 26.62 7.55 -26.07
C ASP A 640 25.39 8.28 -26.64
N GLY A 641 25.20 9.53 -26.23
CA GLY A 641 24.08 10.37 -26.67
C GLY A 641 22.79 10.27 -25.84
N THR A 642 22.78 9.48 -24.75
CA THR A 642 21.66 9.40 -23.80
C THR A 642 22.03 9.95 -22.42
N THR A 643 21.04 10.43 -21.67
CA THR A 643 21.20 10.95 -20.31
C THR A 643 20.03 10.53 -19.41
N GLN A 644 20.18 10.59 -18.10
CA GLN A 644 19.13 10.21 -17.16
C GLN A 644 17.95 11.20 -17.19
N PHE A 645 16.72 10.69 -17.08
CA PHE A 645 15.53 11.55 -17.04
C PHE A 645 15.51 12.43 -15.80
N ARG A 646 15.43 13.74 -16.04
CA ARG A 646 15.39 14.78 -15.02
C ARG A 646 13.93 15.19 -14.86
N GLY A 647 13.21 14.55 -13.95
CA GLY A 647 11.80 14.85 -13.72
C GLY A 647 11.15 13.90 -12.71
N GLU A 648 9.82 13.87 -12.74
CA GLU A 648 9.00 13.09 -11.81
C GLU A 648 8.10 12.12 -12.58
N ILE A 649 7.93 10.89 -12.11
CA ILE A 649 6.99 9.92 -12.68
C ILE A 649 5.97 9.54 -11.62
N ALA A 650 4.70 9.85 -11.88
CA ALA A 650 3.61 9.68 -10.91
C ALA A 650 2.82 8.39 -11.12
N LEU A 651 2.65 7.97 -12.38
CA LEU A 651 1.81 6.85 -12.75
C LEU A 651 2.38 6.10 -13.95
N ILE A 652 2.36 4.78 -13.88
CA ILE A 652 2.57 3.89 -15.03
C ILE A 652 1.43 2.86 -15.06
N ASN A 653 0.68 2.81 -16.16
CA ASN A 653 -0.33 1.78 -16.41
C ASN A 653 0.07 0.93 -17.61
N VAL A 654 -0.15 -0.37 -17.50
CA VAL A 654 0.03 -1.33 -18.60
C VAL A 654 -1.28 -2.04 -18.85
N PHE A 655 -1.81 -1.90 -20.07
CA PHE A 655 -3.04 -2.54 -20.49
C PHE A 655 -2.72 -3.72 -21.42
N GLY A 656 -3.29 -4.89 -21.14
CA GLY A 656 -3.09 -6.13 -21.92
C GLY A 656 -3.80 -6.16 -23.28
N ARG A 657 -4.06 -4.98 -23.86
CA ARG A 657 -4.67 -4.78 -25.17
C ARG A 657 -4.31 -3.42 -25.73
N THR A 658 -4.66 -3.18 -26.99
CA THR A 658 -4.65 -1.84 -27.59
C THR A 658 -5.83 -1.00 -27.06
N LEU A 659 -5.53 0.25 -26.71
CA LEU A 659 -6.56 1.28 -26.46
C LEU A 659 -6.81 2.09 -27.73
N SER A 660 -8.07 2.42 -27.97
CA SER A 660 -8.44 3.38 -29.01
C SER A 660 -8.14 4.82 -28.58
N ALA A 661 -8.06 5.76 -29.54
CA ALA A 661 -7.83 7.19 -29.22
C ALA A 661 -8.87 7.77 -28.22
N ALA A 662 -10.13 7.35 -28.32
CA ALA A 662 -11.18 7.77 -27.37
C ALA A 662 -10.98 7.19 -25.96
N GLU A 663 -10.47 5.97 -25.86
CA GLU A 663 -10.11 5.36 -24.56
C GLU A 663 -8.87 6.01 -23.95
N VAL A 664 -7.88 6.39 -24.77
CA VAL A 664 -6.72 7.18 -24.34
C VAL A 664 -7.17 8.52 -23.75
N GLN A 665 -8.08 9.22 -24.44
CA GLN A 665 -8.67 10.46 -23.93
C GLN A 665 -9.46 10.22 -22.63
N THR A 666 -10.19 9.12 -22.52
CA THR A 666 -10.90 8.77 -21.28
C THR A 666 -9.93 8.50 -20.12
N GLN A 667 -8.76 7.91 -20.38
CA GLN A 667 -7.71 7.78 -19.36
C GLN A 667 -7.08 9.12 -18.99
N PHE A 668 -6.86 10.00 -19.96
CA PHE A 668 -6.36 11.35 -19.72
C PHE A 668 -7.24 12.11 -18.72
N GLU A 669 -8.55 12.08 -18.96
CA GLU A 669 -9.57 12.78 -18.15
C GLU A 669 -9.74 12.22 -16.72
N ARG A 670 -9.18 11.05 -16.40
CA ARG A 670 -9.21 10.52 -15.02
C ARG A 670 -8.26 11.26 -14.09
N TYR A 671 -7.16 11.77 -14.65
CA TYR A 671 -6.11 12.42 -13.86
C TYR A 671 -5.98 13.90 -14.19
N ALA A 672 -6.27 14.35 -15.41
CA ALA A 672 -6.25 15.77 -15.75
C ALA A 672 -7.40 16.55 -15.08
N ILE A 673 -7.08 17.75 -14.59
CA ILE A 673 -8.05 18.75 -14.13
C ILE A 673 -8.36 19.67 -15.32
N PRO A 674 -9.64 19.90 -15.68
CA PRO A 674 -9.98 20.79 -16.78
C PRO A 674 -9.44 22.22 -16.57
N ASP A 675 -8.87 22.80 -17.62
CA ASP A 675 -8.37 24.18 -17.59
C ASP A 675 -9.50 25.19 -17.28
N PRO A 676 -9.41 25.97 -16.19
CA PRO A 676 -10.40 26.98 -15.82
C PRO A 676 -10.42 28.22 -16.75
N GLY A 677 -9.47 28.37 -17.70
CA GLY A 677 -9.45 29.46 -18.67
C GLY A 677 -9.12 30.83 -18.07
N LEU A 678 -8.27 30.87 -17.05
CA LEU A 678 -7.82 32.08 -16.35
C LEU A 678 -6.87 32.92 -17.18
N ILE A 679 -6.03 32.32 -18.04
CA ILE A 679 -5.14 33.06 -18.93
C ILE A 679 -5.85 33.28 -20.27
N GLN A 680 -6.06 34.55 -20.63
CA GLN A 680 -6.69 34.95 -21.88
C GLN A 680 -5.64 35.11 -23.00
N SER A 681 -4.45 35.58 -22.64
CA SER A 681 -3.30 35.62 -23.55
C SER A 681 -1.97 35.63 -22.79
N PHE A 682 -0.95 35.06 -23.42
CA PHE A 682 0.45 35.23 -23.02
C PHE A 682 1.30 35.27 -24.29
N THR A 683 2.10 36.32 -24.44
CA THR A 683 2.81 36.59 -25.69
C THR A 683 4.23 37.05 -25.39
N ALA A 684 5.15 36.73 -26.30
CA ALA A 684 6.50 37.27 -26.33
C ALA A 684 6.63 38.16 -27.56
N THR A 685 7.07 39.41 -27.41
CA THR A 685 7.25 40.33 -28.53
C THR A 685 8.58 41.08 -28.43
N PRO A 686 9.46 41.00 -29.46
CA PRO A 686 9.35 40.09 -30.62
C PRO A 686 9.51 38.62 -30.20
N ASP A 687 8.93 37.71 -30.97
CA ASP A 687 9.04 36.25 -30.83
C ASP A 687 10.36 35.70 -31.40
N ARG A 688 11.13 36.55 -32.09
CA ARG A 688 12.45 36.25 -32.64
C ARG A 688 13.43 37.38 -32.31
N VAL A 689 14.58 37.02 -31.75
CA VAL A 689 15.67 37.95 -31.42
C VAL A 689 17.01 37.35 -31.82
N ASN A 690 18.06 38.16 -31.89
CA ASN A 690 19.43 37.62 -31.85
C ASN A 690 19.78 37.26 -30.40
N SER A 691 20.74 36.37 -30.19
CA SER A 691 21.29 36.11 -28.86
C SER A 691 21.68 37.43 -28.14
N GLY A 692 21.31 37.60 -26.87
CA GLY A 692 21.45 38.87 -26.12
C GLY A 692 20.29 39.86 -26.30
N GLY A 693 19.29 39.52 -27.11
CA GLY A 693 18.16 40.41 -27.41
C GLY A 693 17.15 40.54 -26.27
N THR A 694 16.42 41.66 -26.25
CA THR A 694 15.35 41.92 -25.28
C THR A 694 13.98 41.57 -25.87
N VAL A 695 13.17 40.87 -25.07
CA VAL A 695 11.78 40.50 -25.37
C VAL A 695 10.86 41.04 -24.29
N THR A 696 9.69 41.55 -24.69
CA THR A 696 8.59 41.85 -23.77
C THR A 696 7.67 40.63 -23.68
N LEU A 697 7.53 40.06 -22.49
CA LEU A 697 6.47 39.12 -22.17
C LEU A 697 5.25 39.92 -21.74
N ALA A 698 4.09 39.69 -22.34
CA ALA A 698 2.84 40.36 -22.01
C ALA A 698 1.71 39.35 -21.83
N TRP A 699 0.83 39.59 -20.86
CA TRP A 699 -0.28 38.70 -20.52
C TRP A 699 -1.59 39.42 -20.25
N GLU A 700 -2.69 38.71 -20.49
CA GLU A 700 -4.03 39.04 -20.03
C GLU A 700 -4.60 37.86 -19.24
N VAL A 701 -5.12 38.13 -18.05
CA VAL A 701 -5.60 37.13 -17.10
C VAL A 701 -6.91 37.57 -16.43
N GLY A 702 -7.75 36.58 -16.11
CA GLY A 702 -8.97 36.73 -15.32
C GLY A 702 -8.70 36.84 -13.82
N ALA A 703 -9.66 36.44 -12.99
CA ALA A 703 -9.49 36.42 -11.54
C ALA A 703 -8.58 35.27 -11.11
N PHE A 704 -7.47 35.61 -10.44
CA PHE A 704 -6.47 34.65 -9.95
C PHE A 704 -6.16 34.90 -8.47
N ASP A 705 -5.71 33.84 -7.79
CA ASP A 705 -5.14 33.88 -6.44
C ASP A 705 -3.60 33.94 -6.47
N ALA A 706 -2.96 33.30 -7.47
CA ALA A 706 -1.52 33.44 -7.73
C ALA A 706 -1.22 33.55 -9.23
N LEU A 707 -0.15 34.28 -9.57
CA LEU A 707 0.30 34.50 -10.94
C LEU A 707 1.84 34.50 -11.02
N ILE A 708 2.41 33.49 -11.65
CA ILE A 708 3.86 33.20 -11.60
C ILE A 708 4.40 32.96 -13.01
N ILE A 709 5.59 33.50 -13.29
CA ILE A 709 6.42 33.07 -14.42
C ILE A 709 7.68 32.40 -13.82
N PRO A 710 7.86 31.07 -13.93
CA PRO A 710 9.06 30.40 -13.43
C PRO A 710 10.34 31.04 -13.99
N GLY A 711 11.35 31.20 -13.13
CA GLY A 711 12.59 31.92 -13.46
C GLY A 711 12.52 33.45 -13.27
N ILE A 712 11.32 34.06 -13.35
CA ILE A 712 11.09 35.49 -13.07
C ILE A 712 10.50 35.69 -11.66
N GLY A 713 9.54 34.84 -11.28
CA GLY A 713 8.86 34.85 -9.99
C GLY A 713 7.38 35.26 -10.09
N ASP A 714 6.84 35.75 -8.97
CA ASP A 714 5.47 36.28 -8.87
C ASP A 714 5.34 37.60 -9.65
N VAL A 715 4.39 37.65 -10.58
CA VAL A 715 4.13 38.80 -11.46
C VAL A 715 2.77 39.45 -11.20
N ALA A 716 2.08 39.09 -10.11
CA ALA A 716 0.82 39.71 -9.72
C ALA A 716 0.96 41.23 -9.51
N GLY A 717 2.09 41.68 -8.95
CA GLY A 717 2.38 43.11 -8.76
C GLY A 717 2.60 43.90 -10.05
N ALA A 718 2.92 43.23 -11.16
CA ALA A 718 3.06 43.82 -12.49
C ALA A 718 1.75 43.78 -13.29
N THR A 719 0.65 43.31 -12.69
CA THR A 719 -0.64 43.14 -13.35
C THR A 719 -1.64 44.19 -12.88
N VAL A 720 -2.22 44.96 -13.82
CA VAL A 720 -3.20 46.01 -13.57
C VAL A 720 -4.41 45.76 -14.45
N ASP A 721 -5.61 45.70 -13.84
CA ASP A 721 -6.88 45.43 -14.53
C ASP A 721 -6.86 44.16 -15.41
N GLY A 722 -6.11 43.14 -14.97
CA GLY A 722 -5.97 41.86 -15.67
C GLY A 722 -4.86 41.81 -16.73
N SER A 723 -4.15 42.91 -16.99
CA SER A 723 -3.05 42.94 -17.97
C SER A 723 -1.70 43.24 -17.31
N GLY A 724 -0.64 42.59 -17.76
CA GLY A 724 0.72 42.85 -17.27
C GLY A 724 1.80 42.58 -18.31
N SER A 725 3.01 43.05 -18.03
CA SER A 725 4.17 42.79 -18.90
C SER A 725 5.50 42.89 -18.15
N VAL A 726 6.52 42.16 -18.62
CA VAL A 726 7.90 42.25 -18.15
C VAL A 726 8.90 42.12 -19.30
N GLU A 727 10.00 42.87 -19.26
CA GLU A 727 11.11 42.73 -20.21
C GLU A 727 12.14 41.73 -19.71
N VAL A 728 12.61 40.86 -20.61
CA VAL A 728 13.63 39.82 -20.35
C VAL A 728 14.65 39.79 -21.47
N THR A 729 15.90 39.45 -21.15
CA THR A 729 16.95 39.19 -22.15
C THR A 729 17.07 37.69 -22.41
N VAL A 730 17.26 37.33 -23.68
CA VAL A 730 17.24 35.93 -24.13
C VAL A 730 18.47 35.64 -24.97
N ASP A 731 19.26 34.64 -24.57
CA ASP A 731 20.54 34.28 -25.22
C ASP A 731 20.47 32.97 -26.01
N ALA A 732 19.44 32.16 -25.76
CA ALA A 732 19.15 30.91 -26.46
C ALA A 732 17.63 30.75 -26.63
N ILE A 733 17.19 29.82 -27.47
CA ILE A 733 15.77 29.50 -27.63
C ILE A 733 15.17 29.23 -26.24
N THR A 734 14.16 30.00 -25.86
CA THR A 734 13.59 29.97 -24.51
C THR A 734 12.08 29.88 -24.57
N VAL A 735 11.50 28.98 -23.77
CA VAL A 735 10.05 28.87 -23.57
C VAL A 735 9.72 29.49 -22.22
N PHE A 736 8.97 30.59 -22.24
CA PHE A 736 8.40 31.16 -21.02
C PHE A 736 7.06 30.50 -20.73
N THR A 737 6.78 30.27 -19.45
CA THR A 737 5.52 29.69 -18.97
C THR A 737 4.89 30.66 -17.99
N LEU A 738 3.64 31.04 -18.22
CA LEU A 738 2.81 31.78 -17.27
C LEU A 738 1.84 30.81 -16.61
N ILE A 739 1.77 30.84 -15.27
CA ILE A 739 0.87 30.02 -14.47
C ILE A 739 -0.05 30.95 -13.67
N ALA A 740 -1.36 30.83 -13.89
CA ALA A 740 -2.39 31.51 -13.11
C ALA A 740 -3.24 30.47 -12.38
N SER A 741 -3.42 30.62 -11.06
CA SER A 741 -4.16 29.64 -10.25
C SER A 741 -5.28 30.28 -9.43
N ASN A 742 -6.33 29.52 -9.17
CA ASN A 742 -7.38 29.84 -8.20
C ASN A 742 -8.00 28.56 -7.61
N ALA A 743 -9.11 28.68 -6.89
CA ALA A 743 -9.82 27.55 -6.29
C ALA A 743 -10.38 26.49 -7.28
N GLU A 744 -10.55 26.82 -8.56
CA GLU A 744 -11.07 25.92 -9.60
C GLU A 744 -9.97 25.11 -10.31
N GLY A 745 -8.70 25.55 -10.22
CA GLY A 745 -7.55 24.92 -10.87
C GLY A 745 -6.50 25.95 -11.28
N SER A 746 -5.64 25.60 -12.24
CA SER A 746 -4.74 26.58 -12.88
C SER A 746 -4.81 26.53 -14.39
N SER A 747 -4.60 27.70 -14.98
CA SER A 747 -4.35 27.85 -16.41
C SER A 747 -2.87 28.08 -16.63
N ILE A 748 -2.35 27.50 -17.70
CA ILE A 748 -0.96 27.64 -18.11
C ILE A 748 -0.94 28.13 -19.55
N ALA A 749 -0.07 29.09 -19.83
CA ALA A 749 0.18 29.57 -21.19
C ALA A 749 1.68 29.69 -21.43
N GLN A 750 2.12 29.40 -22.65
CA GLN A 750 3.52 29.45 -23.03
C GLN A 750 3.78 30.46 -24.14
N ALA A 751 4.96 31.05 -24.13
CA ALA A 751 5.46 31.91 -25.18
C ALA A 751 6.91 31.53 -25.49
N THR A 752 7.15 31.07 -26.72
CA THR A 752 8.49 30.69 -27.19
C THR A 752 9.17 31.87 -27.87
N VAL A 753 10.43 32.08 -27.52
CA VAL A 753 11.32 33.06 -28.16
C VAL A 753 12.42 32.30 -28.88
N LEU A 754 12.55 32.54 -30.19
CA LEU A 754 13.61 31.95 -31.00
C LEU A 754 14.81 32.89 -31.09
N THR A 755 16.01 32.36 -30.90
CA THR A 755 17.25 33.10 -31.05
C THR A 755 17.93 32.83 -32.40
N ASP A 756 18.47 33.87 -33.02
CA ASP A 756 19.23 33.83 -34.28
C ASP A 756 18.45 33.22 -35.46
N VAL A 757 17.12 33.33 -35.42
CA VAL A 757 16.21 32.98 -36.51
C VAL A 757 15.79 34.26 -37.24
N PRO A 758 16.00 34.36 -38.56
CA PRO A 758 15.59 35.54 -39.32
C PRO A 758 14.08 35.79 -39.19
N VAL A 759 13.66 37.06 -39.08
CA VAL A 759 12.23 37.45 -38.96
C VAL A 759 11.37 36.95 -40.14
N GLY A 760 11.97 36.75 -41.31
CA GLY A 760 11.31 36.18 -42.50
C GLY A 760 11.59 34.70 -42.77
N GLY A 761 12.28 34.00 -41.87
CA GLY A 761 12.58 32.58 -42.02
C GLY A 761 11.33 31.71 -41.84
N ILE A 762 11.17 30.70 -42.69
CA ILE A 762 10.07 29.73 -42.62
C ILE A 762 10.59 28.48 -41.91
N LEU A 763 9.90 28.08 -40.84
CA LEU A 763 10.32 26.98 -39.97
C LEU A 763 9.61 25.69 -40.37
N LEU A 764 10.32 24.56 -40.35
CA LEU A 764 9.65 23.26 -40.39
C LEU A 764 9.02 23.00 -39.02
N MET A 765 7.70 22.88 -38.99
CA MET A 765 6.91 22.75 -37.77
C MET A 765 6.64 21.30 -37.38
N GLN A 766 6.75 20.37 -38.34
CA GLN A 766 6.50 18.94 -38.15
C GLN A 766 7.46 18.12 -39.01
N ASN A 767 7.84 16.93 -38.55
CA ASN A 767 8.61 16.00 -39.36
C ASN A 767 7.88 15.70 -40.66
N ALA A 768 8.58 15.80 -41.78
CA ALA A 768 7.99 15.67 -43.09
C ALA A 768 8.76 14.67 -43.94
N THR A 769 8.02 13.83 -44.66
CA THR A 769 8.61 12.86 -45.58
C THR A 769 9.09 13.49 -46.88
N SER A 770 8.60 14.70 -47.19
CA SER A 770 8.95 15.53 -48.34
C SER A 770 8.78 17.02 -48.01
N TRP A 771 9.68 17.89 -48.47
CA TRP A 771 9.51 19.35 -48.36
C TRP A 771 8.35 19.93 -49.20
N ASP A 772 7.75 19.13 -50.08
CA ASP A 772 6.56 19.50 -50.87
C ASP A 772 5.24 19.34 -50.08
N GLU A 773 5.30 18.84 -48.85
CA GLU A 773 4.12 18.67 -48.01
C GLU A 773 3.52 20.02 -47.60
N SER A 774 2.21 20.17 -47.74
CA SER A 774 1.48 21.35 -47.29
C SER A 774 1.20 21.27 -45.79
N GLY A 775 1.29 22.39 -45.09
CA GLY A 775 0.94 22.48 -43.66
C GLY A 775 2.05 22.07 -42.68
N VAL A 776 3.19 21.55 -43.16
CA VAL A 776 4.35 21.23 -42.32
C VAL A 776 5.26 22.43 -42.09
N TRP A 777 5.20 23.45 -42.94
CA TRP A 777 5.97 24.70 -42.82
C TRP A 777 5.17 25.79 -42.09
N SER A 778 5.86 26.71 -41.40
CA SER A 778 5.22 27.74 -40.56
C SER A 778 4.31 28.72 -41.29
N ASP A 779 4.44 28.84 -42.61
CA ASP A 779 3.55 29.64 -43.48
C ASP A 779 2.38 28.82 -44.08
N GLY A 780 2.33 27.53 -43.75
CA GLY A 780 1.32 26.57 -44.20
C GLY A 780 1.44 26.14 -45.66
N GLN A 781 2.41 26.65 -46.42
CA GLN A 781 2.59 26.31 -47.84
C GLN A 781 3.68 25.25 -48.02
N PRO A 782 3.64 24.45 -49.09
CA PRO A 782 4.82 23.71 -49.55
C PRO A 782 6.01 24.66 -49.75
N ALA A 783 7.23 24.15 -49.63
CA ALA A 783 8.42 24.96 -49.85
C ALA A 783 8.34 25.71 -51.20
N HIS A 784 8.72 26.99 -51.20
CA HIS A 784 8.59 27.86 -52.37
C HIS A 784 9.72 28.88 -52.48
N SER A 785 9.83 29.53 -53.63
CA SER A 785 10.90 30.48 -53.91
C SER A 785 10.88 31.73 -53.04
N GLY A 786 12.07 32.24 -52.70
CA GLY A 786 12.26 33.58 -52.13
C GLY A 786 12.39 33.65 -50.61
N ALA A 787 12.22 32.53 -49.89
CA ALA A 787 12.33 32.46 -48.44
C ALA A 787 13.52 31.60 -47.98
N ASP A 788 14.04 31.91 -46.80
CA ASP A 788 15.03 31.10 -46.10
C ASP A 788 14.27 30.09 -45.21
N TYR A 789 14.56 28.81 -45.37
CA TYR A 789 13.90 27.73 -44.63
C TYR A 789 14.83 27.18 -43.55
N LEU A 790 14.28 26.89 -42.38
CA LEU A 790 15.05 26.38 -41.25
C LEU A 790 14.37 25.15 -40.66
N LEU A 791 15.17 24.12 -40.44
CA LEU A 791 14.87 22.94 -39.64
C LEU A 791 15.51 23.14 -38.28
N LEU A 792 14.68 23.26 -37.25
CA LEU A 792 15.11 23.40 -35.86
C LEU A 792 14.65 22.15 -35.11
N ASP A 793 15.57 21.43 -34.47
CA ASP A 793 15.25 20.25 -33.66
C ASP A 793 14.10 20.47 -32.67
N TYR A 794 13.93 21.71 -32.19
CA TYR A 794 12.82 22.17 -31.36
C TYR A 794 11.42 21.90 -31.94
N TYR A 795 11.22 22.13 -33.24
CA TYR A 795 9.92 21.95 -33.91
C TYR A 795 9.86 20.64 -34.70
N ALA A 796 10.92 20.34 -35.44
CA ALA A 796 11.01 19.15 -36.28
C ALA A 796 12.45 18.70 -36.40
N SER A 797 12.67 17.39 -36.27
CA SER A 797 13.99 16.78 -36.33
C SER A 797 14.25 16.06 -37.66
N SER A 798 13.28 15.99 -38.56
CA SER A 798 13.41 15.19 -39.79
C SER A 798 12.68 15.82 -40.98
N LEU A 799 13.41 15.96 -42.08
CA LEU A 799 12.88 16.37 -43.37
C LEU A 799 13.34 15.40 -44.45
N GLY A 800 12.44 14.94 -45.31
CA GLY A 800 12.80 14.19 -46.51
C GLY A 800 12.84 15.04 -47.76
N THR A 801 13.69 14.68 -48.72
CA THR A 801 13.55 15.15 -50.10
C THR A 801 12.35 14.46 -50.77
N PRO A 802 11.67 15.08 -51.75
CA PRO A 802 10.69 14.40 -52.58
C PRO A 802 11.30 13.18 -53.29
N ASP A 803 10.56 12.06 -53.31
CA ASP A 803 10.91 10.86 -54.07
C ASP A 803 10.63 11.10 -55.57
N THR A 804 11.48 11.93 -56.16
CA THR A 804 11.45 12.31 -57.57
C THR A 804 12.87 12.20 -58.15
N ALA A 805 12.97 12.23 -59.48
CA ALA A 805 14.22 11.95 -60.17
C ALA A 805 15.30 13.05 -60.04
N ALA A 806 15.02 14.24 -59.54
CA ALA A 806 16.01 15.30 -59.31
C ALA A 806 15.35 16.44 -58.52
N PRO A 807 15.07 16.24 -57.22
CA PRO A 807 14.37 17.25 -56.46
C PRO A 807 15.26 18.49 -56.31
N ALA A 808 14.70 19.65 -56.61
CA ALA A 808 15.38 20.93 -56.41
C ALA A 808 14.66 21.66 -55.27
N PHE A 809 15.40 22.01 -54.22
CA PHE A 809 14.84 22.77 -53.12
C PHE A 809 14.43 24.16 -53.63
N PRO A 810 13.14 24.54 -53.54
CA PRO A 810 12.65 25.75 -54.19
C PRO A 810 13.04 27.03 -53.43
N GLY A 811 13.36 26.93 -52.14
CA GLY A 811 13.73 28.05 -51.28
C GLY A 811 15.09 28.67 -51.62
N LYS A 812 15.34 29.85 -51.02
CA LYS A 812 16.63 30.55 -51.14
C LYS A 812 17.74 29.82 -50.39
N SER A 813 17.45 29.33 -49.19
CA SER A 813 18.31 28.44 -48.43
C SER A 813 17.49 27.42 -47.66
N LEU A 814 18.10 26.29 -47.34
CA LEU A 814 17.62 25.33 -46.34
C LEU A 814 18.70 25.20 -45.27
N GLU A 815 18.39 25.59 -44.03
CA GLU A 815 19.30 25.50 -42.90
C GLU A 815 18.88 24.38 -41.96
N ILE A 816 19.81 23.52 -41.60
CA ILE A 816 19.62 22.41 -40.66
C ILE A 816 20.34 22.79 -39.36
N ARG A 817 19.61 22.88 -38.24
CA ARG A 817 20.17 23.28 -36.94
C ARG A 817 19.94 22.24 -35.85
N GLY A 818 21.00 21.97 -35.09
CA GLY A 818 20.94 21.10 -33.91
C GLY A 818 21.33 19.67 -34.22
N ALA A 819 22.02 19.02 -33.29
CA ALA A 819 22.68 17.73 -33.48
C ALA A 819 21.73 16.59 -33.88
N SER A 820 20.45 16.68 -33.50
CA SER A 820 19.45 15.64 -33.76
C SER A 820 18.64 15.86 -35.04
N THR A 821 18.89 16.93 -35.79
CA THR A 821 18.17 17.20 -37.04
C THR A 821 18.70 16.37 -38.20
N THR A 822 17.79 15.87 -39.03
CA THR A 822 18.09 14.98 -40.14
C THR A 822 17.47 15.44 -41.44
N LEU A 823 18.27 15.43 -42.51
CA LEU A 823 17.78 15.55 -43.89
C LEU A 823 17.93 14.21 -44.60
N ASN A 824 16.80 13.58 -44.89
CA ASN A 824 16.74 12.26 -45.53
C ASN A 824 16.72 12.41 -47.05
N LEU A 825 17.78 11.94 -47.69
CA LEU A 825 17.87 11.84 -49.14
C LEU A 825 17.02 10.64 -49.60
N ARG A 826 16.03 10.93 -50.45
CA ARG A 826 15.00 9.97 -50.90
C ARG A 826 14.73 10.03 -52.41
N GLN A 827 15.53 10.80 -53.15
CA GLN A 827 15.46 10.91 -54.59
C GLN A 827 15.79 9.59 -55.30
N ALA A 828 15.48 9.50 -56.59
CA ALA A 828 15.79 8.31 -57.37
C ALA A 828 17.31 8.02 -57.41
N SER A 829 17.68 6.74 -57.39
CA SER A 829 19.06 6.30 -57.53
C SER A 829 19.73 6.86 -58.79
N GLY A 830 20.98 7.29 -58.65
CA GLY A 830 21.80 7.95 -59.67
C GLY A 830 21.53 9.46 -59.84
N THR A 831 20.77 10.10 -58.95
CA THR A 831 20.33 11.50 -59.11
C THR A 831 20.70 12.38 -57.92
N SER A 832 20.68 13.70 -58.11
CA SER A 832 21.10 14.66 -57.09
C SER A 832 19.96 15.58 -56.65
N ALA A 833 19.83 15.76 -55.33
CA ALA A 833 19.02 16.83 -54.75
C ALA A 833 19.77 18.15 -54.88
N THR A 834 19.16 19.18 -55.47
CA THR A 834 19.82 20.46 -55.76
C THR A 834 19.40 21.54 -54.77
N PHE A 835 20.36 22.27 -54.20
CA PHE A 835 20.12 23.35 -53.25
C PHE A 835 20.79 24.64 -53.72
N SER A 836 20.05 25.76 -53.65
CA SER A 836 20.63 27.10 -53.86
C SER A 836 21.65 27.44 -52.77
N ASP A 837 21.38 27.02 -51.53
CA ASP A 837 22.27 27.07 -50.37
C ASP A 837 21.74 26.11 -49.29
N LEU A 838 22.41 24.97 -49.08
CA LEU A 838 22.15 24.05 -47.96
C LEU A 838 23.10 24.42 -46.81
N ARG A 839 22.56 24.97 -45.72
CA ARG A 839 23.34 25.43 -44.57
C ARG A 839 23.29 24.36 -43.48
N LEU A 840 24.45 23.89 -43.04
CA LEU A 840 24.61 22.88 -42.01
C LEU A 840 25.14 23.56 -40.74
N ALA A 841 24.29 23.74 -39.74
CA ALA A 841 24.63 24.29 -38.43
C ALA A 841 24.34 23.21 -37.36
N GLY A 842 24.99 22.06 -37.54
CA GLY A 842 24.68 20.82 -36.84
C GLY A 842 23.91 19.82 -37.69
N GLY A 843 23.52 18.71 -37.07
CA GLY A 843 22.66 17.69 -37.67
C GLY A 843 23.34 16.78 -38.71
N THR A 844 22.52 15.92 -39.33
CA THR A 844 22.96 14.83 -40.19
C THR A 844 22.19 14.79 -41.50
N VAL A 845 22.88 14.70 -42.64
CA VAL A 845 22.25 14.33 -43.91
C VAL A 845 22.35 12.83 -44.08
N VAL A 846 21.20 12.14 -44.16
CA VAL A 846 21.12 10.67 -44.14
C VAL A 846 20.77 10.12 -45.52
N HIS A 847 21.51 9.09 -45.93
CA HIS A 847 21.16 8.28 -47.09
C HIS A 847 20.22 7.12 -46.69
N THR A 848 18.99 7.11 -47.19
CA THR A 848 17.92 6.22 -46.70
C THR A 848 17.96 4.77 -47.22
N PHE A 849 18.55 4.49 -48.40
CA PHE A 849 18.42 3.19 -49.07
C PHE A 849 19.76 2.48 -49.27
N ASP A 850 19.83 1.18 -48.97
CA ASP A 850 20.99 0.32 -49.26
C ASP A 850 21.07 -0.03 -50.75
N GLY A 851 22.27 -0.03 -51.32
CA GLY A 851 22.51 -0.39 -52.73
C GLY A 851 22.27 0.74 -53.75
N ASP A 852 22.01 1.96 -53.28
CA ASP A 852 21.72 3.12 -54.12
C ASP A 852 22.87 4.13 -54.19
N THR A 853 22.80 5.01 -55.20
CA THR A 853 23.70 6.17 -55.34
C THR A 853 22.89 7.45 -55.33
N LEU A 854 23.04 8.28 -54.31
CA LEU A 854 22.33 9.56 -54.21
C LEU A 854 23.31 10.72 -54.30
N GLY A 855 22.86 11.92 -54.65
CA GLY A 855 23.71 13.10 -54.70
C GLY A 855 23.13 14.36 -54.09
N ILE A 856 24.02 15.30 -53.80
CA ILE A 856 23.73 16.67 -53.37
C ILE A 856 24.43 17.60 -54.35
N ALA A 857 23.69 18.55 -54.92
CA ALA A 857 24.20 19.50 -55.90
C ALA A 857 23.92 20.95 -55.52
N GLY A 858 24.69 21.89 -56.09
CA GLY A 858 24.51 23.33 -55.89
C GLY A 858 25.51 23.89 -54.89
N LYS A 859 25.04 24.40 -53.74
CA LYS A 859 25.89 24.99 -52.70
C LYS A 859 25.61 24.39 -51.31
N VAL A 860 26.66 24.13 -50.54
CA VAL A 860 26.62 23.73 -49.13
C VAL A 860 27.46 24.69 -48.29
N THR A 861 26.91 25.19 -47.20
CA THR A 861 27.58 26.08 -46.24
C THR A 861 27.65 25.38 -44.88
N VAL A 862 28.84 25.08 -44.37
CA VAL A 862 29.01 24.41 -43.06
C VAL A 862 29.35 25.44 -41.99
N VAL A 863 28.44 25.65 -41.05
CA VAL A 863 28.52 26.69 -40.00
C VAL A 863 28.94 26.09 -38.67
N GLU A 864 28.46 24.89 -38.35
CA GLU A 864 28.84 24.11 -37.16
C GLU A 864 29.11 22.67 -37.57
N ASP A 865 29.69 21.88 -36.67
CA ASP A 865 30.06 20.50 -36.94
C ASP A 865 28.84 19.65 -37.34
N SER A 866 28.91 19.03 -38.51
CA SER A 866 27.80 18.29 -39.12
C SER A 866 28.23 16.96 -39.72
N THR A 867 27.28 16.07 -39.98
CA THR A 867 27.54 14.73 -40.51
C THR A 867 26.81 14.45 -41.82
N LEU A 868 27.48 13.77 -42.75
CA LEU A 868 26.91 13.10 -43.91
C LEU A 868 26.97 11.59 -43.63
N ASP A 869 25.82 10.99 -43.35
CA ASP A 869 25.72 9.58 -42.99
C ASP A 869 25.35 8.70 -44.19
N CYS A 870 26.33 7.92 -44.62
CA CYS A 870 26.26 6.93 -45.69
C CYS A 870 26.54 5.50 -45.15
N THR A 871 26.29 5.26 -43.87
CA THR A 871 26.42 3.92 -43.25
C THR A 871 25.33 2.97 -43.73
N GLY A 872 25.69 1.69 -43.95
CA GLY A 872 24.83 0.67 -44.57
C GLY A 872 25.54 -0.19 -45.61
N THR A 873 24.82 -1.11 -46.27
CA THR A 873 25.43 -1.97 -47.30
C THR A 873 25.38 -1.30 -48.67
N THR A 874 26.55 -1.05 -49.29
CA THR A 874 26.69 -0.54 -50.68
C THR A 874 26.01 0.81 -50.93
N LYS A 875 26.21 1.79 -50.03
CA LYS A 875 25.68 3.15 -50.17
C LYS A 875 26.71 4.08 -50.83
N ASN A 876 26.30 4.80 -51.88
CA ASN A 876 27.16 5.78 -52.54
C ASN A 876 26.58 7.20 -52.46
N LEU A 877 27.44 8.21 -52.29
CA LEU A 877 27.06 9.63 -52.29
C LEU A 877 27.85 10.42 -53.34
N ASN A 878 27.16 11.24 -54.13
CA ASN A 878 27.78 12.18 -55.06
C ASN A 878 27.59 13.63 -54.58
N LEU A 879 28.65 14.25 -54.09
CA LEU A 879 28.71 15.65 -53.67
C LEU A 879 29.16 16.54 -54.84
N ASP A 880 28.18 16.94 -55.65
CA ASP A 880 28.34 17.88 -56.78
C ASP A 880 27.96 19.31 -56.39
N ALA A 881 28.44 19.76 -55.25
CA ALA A 881 28.14 21.06 -54.67
C ALA A 881 29.42 21.84 -54.32
N VAL A 882 29.36 23.17 -54.41
CA VAL A 882 30.40 24.06 -53.86
C VAL A 882 30.22 24.15 -52.35
N ILE A 883 31.23 23.74 -51.60
CA ILE A 883 31.25 23.75 -50.13
C ILE A 883 32.05 24.95 -49.63
N GLU A 884 31.51 25.66 -48.64
CA GLU A 884 32.17 26.77 -47.92
C GLU A 884 31.89 26.69 -46.41
N GLY A 885 32.62 27.48 -45.61
CA GLY A 885 32.43 27.59 -44.15
C GLY A 885 33.58 27.03 -43.33
N ASP A 886 33.44 27.11 -42.00
CA ASP A 886 34.48 26.79 -41.00
C ASP A 886 34.09 25.67 -40.02
N GLY A 887 32.82 25.26 -39.97
CA GLY A 887 32.40 24.07 -39.22
C GLY A 887 32.94 22.77 -39.81
N GLY A 888 33.19 21.77 -38.97
CA GLY A 888 33.69 20.46 -39.40
C GLY A 888 32.63 19.61 -40.12
N LEU A 889 33.07 18.79 -41.08
CA LEU A 889 32.18 17.90 -41.84
C LEU A 889 32.67 16.47 -41.75
N THR A 890 31.86 15.63 -41.10
CA THR A 890 32.10 14.19 -40.99
C THR A 890 31.36 13.46 -42.09
N VAL A 891 32.02 12.55 -42.79
CA VAL A 891 31.46 11.64 -43.77
C VAL A 891 31.58 10.22 -43.22
N ALA A 892 30.45 9.69 -42.77
CA ALA A 892 30.37 8.38 -42.13
C ALA A 892 29.95 7.30 -43.13
N MET A 893 30.71 6.20 -43.21
CA MET A 893 30.43 5.06 -44.07
C MET A 893 30.63 3.74 -43.32
N THR A 894 29.91 2.70 -43.73
CA THR A 894 30.13 1.34 -43.23
C THR A 894 31.03 0.56 -44.16
N GLY A 895 31.97 -0.17 -43.56
CA GLY A 895 32.68 -1.25 -44.23
C GLY A 895 34.15 -0.96 -44.52
N ASP A 896 34.88 -2.06 -44.64
CA ASP A 896 36.28 -2.05 -45.06
C ASP A 896 36.35 -1.60 -46.54
N PRO A 897 37.17 -0.58 -46.88
CA PRO A 897 37.33 -0.08 -48.25
C PRO A 897 37.66 -1.17 -49.27
N GLU A 898 38.30 -2.27 -48.87
CA GLU A 898 38.67 -3.36 -49.78
C GLU A 898 37.48 -4.28 -50.16
N THR A 899 36.39 -4.27 -49.38
CA THR A 899 35.35 -5.33 -49.47
C THR A 899 33.93 -4.84 -49.72
N THR A 900 33.60 -3.60 -49.39
CA THR A 900 32.19 -3.15 -49.26
C THR A 900 31.68 -2.26 -50.39
N GLY A 901 32.54 -1.65 -51.21
CA GLY A 901 32.14 -0.95 -52.44
C GLY A 901 31.36 0.37 -52.26
N SER A 902 31.17 0.85 -51.02
CA SER A 902 30.57 2.15 -50.71
C SER A 902 31.51 3.30 -51.09
N LEU A 903 31.01 4.26 -51.88
CA LEU A 903 31.80 5.30 -52.54
C LEU A 903 31.20 6.70 -52.34
N VAL A 904 32.02 7.64 -51.89
CA VAL A 904 31.70 9.08 -51.93
C VAL A 904 32.49 9.76 -53.02
N MET A 905 31.83 10.51 -53.89
CA MET A 905 32.45 11.31 -54.95
C MET A 905 32.29 12.79 -54.63
N ILE A 906 33.39 13.53 -54.52
CA ILE A 906 33.38 14.99 -54.34
C ILE A 906 33.81 15.63 -55.66
N SER A 907 32.88 16.28 -56.37
CA SER A 907 33.15 16.95 -57.65
C SER A 907 33.13 18.48 -57.58
N GLY A 908 32.80 19.05 -56.41
CA GLY A 908 32.76 20.48 -56.17
C GLY A 908 34.14 21.16 -56.06
N ALA A 909 34.22 22.43 -56.48
CA ALA A 909 35.39 23.28 -56.29
C ALA A 909 35.35 23.98 -54.92
N ASN A 910 35.82 23.30 -53.88
CA ASN A 910 35.61 23.68 -52.47
C ASN A 910 36.75 24.55 -51.90
N GLN A 911 37.30 25.45 -52.71
CA GLN A 911 38.46 26.28 -52.34
C GLN A 911 38.22 27.21 -51.14
N ASP A 912 36.95 27.56 -50.87
CA ASP A 912 36.54 28.48 -49.81
C ASP A 912 36.09 27.73 -48.52
N TYR A 913 36.25 26.41 -48.48
CA TYR A 913 36.01 25.60 -47.30
C TYR A 913 37.26 25.57 -46.40
N ALA A 914 37.08 25.98 -45.14
CA ALA A 914 38.13 26.02 -44.12
C ALA A 914 37.88 25.05 -42.95
N GLY A 915 36.70 24.43 -42.88
CA GLY A 915 36.37 23.43 -41.89
C GLY A 915 37.14 22.13 -42.05
N ALA A 916 37.24 21.35 -40.97
CA ALA A 916 37.91 20.05 -40.98
C ALA A 916 37.05 19.00 -41.71
N TRP A 917 37.71 18.02 -42.34
CA TRP A 917 37.10 16.82 -42.89
C TRP A 917 37.39 15.63 -41.99
N THR A 918 36.36 14.83 -41.70
CA THR A 918 36.53 13.49 -41.13
C THR A 918 35.91 12.46 -42.07
N PHE A 919 36.70 11.53 -42.60
CA PHE A 919 36.22 10.42 -43.42
C PHE A 919 36.35 9.11 -42.64
N SER A 920 35.24 8.45 -42.33
CA SER A 920 35.26 7.17 -41.61
C SER A 920 34.68 6.04 -42.45
N GLY A 921 35.45 4.96 -42.67
CA GLY A 921 35.06 3.82 -43.50
C GLY A 921 35.04 4.11 -45.00
N GLY A 922 34.85 3.07 -45.82
CA GLY A 922 34.57 3.19 -47.26
C GLY A 922 35.66 3.90 -48.10
N ILE A 923 35.30 4.29 -49.33
CA ILE A 923 36.19 4.99 -50.27
C ILE A 923 35.62 6.39 -50.57
N THR A 924 36.47 7.41 -50.49
CA THR A 924 36.16 8.78 -50.94
C THR A 924 37.03 9.17 -52.13
N SER A 925 36.44 9.56 -53.25
CA SER A 925 37.14 10.05 -54.45
C SER A 925 36.89 11.55 -54.67
N VAL A 926 37.95 12.35 -54.82
CA VAL A 926 37.86 13.80 -55.05
C VAL A 926 38.19 14.11 -56.51
N LEU A 927 37.18 14.49 -57.28
CA LEU A 927 37.22 14.62 -58.74
C LEU A 927 37.44 16.06 -59.22
N ALA A 928 37.83 16.98 -58.33
CA ALA A 928 38.06 18.39 -58.64
C ALA A 928 39.33 18.94 -57.96
N GLU A 929 39.97 19.91 -58.62
CA GLU A 929 41.10 20.67 -58.06
C GLU A 929 40.64 21.48 -56.84
N ASN A 930 41.39 21.42 -55.74
CA ASN A 930 41.03 22.03 -54.45
C ASN A 930 39.69 21.53 -53.86
N GLY A 931 39.23 20.33 -54.24
CA GLY A 931 37.95 19.77 -53.77
C GLY A 931 37.86 19.47 -52.27
N LEU A 932 38.98 19.50 -51.54
CA LEU A 932 39.02 19.32 -50.08
C LEU A 932 39.14 20.65 -49.30
N GLY A 933 39.35 21.79 -49.98
CA GLY A 933 39.57 23.06 -49.30
C GLY A 933 40.88 23.14 -48.53
N SER A 934 40.87 23.87 -47.42
CA SER A 934 42.08 24.26 -46.67
C SER A 934 42.15 23.74 -45.22
N GLY A 935 41.09 23.13 -44.71
CA GLY A 935 41.01 22.61 -43.34
C GLY A 935 41.72 21.27 -43.15
N ASP A 936 41.78 20.83 -41.89
CA ASP A 936 42.40 19.56 -41.48
C ASP A 936 41.66 18.36 -42.07
N ILE A 937 42.37 17.23 -42.25
CA ILE A 937 41.81 16.00 -42.82
C ILE A 937 42.10 14.85 -41.87
N LEU A 938 41.06 14.17 -41.40
CA LEU A 938 41.12 12.95 -40.60
C LEU A 938 40.52 11.78 -41.38
N ILE A 939 41.25 10.67 -41.47
CA ILE A 939 40.79 9.42 -42.09
C ILE A 939 40.76 8.34 -41.02
N ILE A 940 39.62 7.66 -40.85
CA ILE A 940 39.41 6.61 -39.85
C ILE A 940 38.93 5.33 -40.55
N ASN A 941 39.79 4.33 -40.66
CA ASN A 941 39.53 3.05 -41.34
C ASN A 941 38.89 3.20 -42.75
N GLY A 942 39.26 4.23 -43.49
CA GLY A 942 38.73 4.51 -44.83
C GLY A 942 39.83 4.86 -45.83
N GLU A 943 39.48 4.96 -47.11
CA GLU A 943 40.40 5.31 -48.19
C GLU A 943 40.01 6.66 -48.82
N LEU A 944 40.96 7.59 -48.95
CA LEU A 944 40.76 8.88 -49.63
C LEU A 944 41.62 8.99 -50.89
N GLN A 945 40.98 9.25 -52.03
CA GLN A 945 41.53 9.24 -53.39
C GLN A 945 41.34 10.59 -54.11
N PRO A 946 42.33 11.49 -54.08
CA PRO A 946 42.33 12.78 -54.78
C PRO A 946 42.42 12.74 -56.31
N SER A 947 42.10 11.59 -56.92
CA SER A 947 41.82 11.37 -58.34
C SER A 947 42.49 12.37 -59.30
N TRP A 948 43.81 12.29 -59.45
CA TRP A 948 44.64 13.04 -60.43
C TRP A 948 44.93 14.52 -60.12
N TYR A 949 44.35 15.12 -59.07
CA TYR A 949 44.50 16.56 -58.77
C TYR A 949 45.48 16.88 -57.64
N GLY A 950 45.98 15.87 -56.91
CA GLY A 950 46.80 16.07 -55.71
C GLY A 950 46.08 16.84 -54.60
N VAL A 951 46.77 17.12 -53.49
CA VAL A 951 46.26 17.97 -52.40
C VAL A 951 47.29 19.04 -52.09
N ASN A 952 46.92 20.32 -52.12
CA ASN A 952 47.83 21.43 -51.81
C ASN A 952 47.28 22.28 -50.66
N SER A 953 47.39 21.76 -49.44
CA SER A 953 46.81 22.34 -48.24
C SER A 953 47.92 22.59 -47.20
N PRO A 954 48.78 23.61 -47.41
CA PRO A 954 49.98 23.83 -46.60
C PRO A 954 49.71 24.23 -45.15
N ALA A 955 48.46 24.58 -44.80
CA ALA A 955 48.03 24.88 -43.44
C ALA A 955 47.35 23.69 -42.75
N ALA A 956 46.99 22.64 -43.50
CA ALA A 956 46.20 21.52 -43.00
C ALA A 956 47.08 20.42 -42.40
N THR A 957 46.55 19.75 -41.39
CA THR A 957 47.07 18.52 -40.80
C THR A 957 46.36 17.32 -41.41
N LEU A 958 47.11 16.36 -41.97
CA LEU A 958 46.59 15.07 -42.45
C LEU A 958 46.79 13.99 -41.39
N SER A 959 45.71 13.40 -40.89
CA SER A 959 45.74 12.40 -39.84
C SER A 959 45.09 11.09 -40.31
N LEU A 960 45.77 9.96 -40.10
CA LEU A 960 45.26 8.63 -40.44
C LEU A 960 45.16 7.76 -39.20
N GLN A 961 43.98 7.21 -38.92
CA GLN A 961 43.69 6.41 -37.73
C GLN A 961 43.11 5.04 -38.09
N GLY A 962 43.66 3.98 -37.50
CA GLY A 962 43.19 2.61 -37.73
C GLY A 962 43.90 1.90 -38.89
N SER A 963 43.77 0.57 -38.93
CA SER A 963 44.58 -0.29 -39.81
C SER A 963 44.12 -0.31 -41.27
N ALA A 964 42.87 0.10 -41.54
CA ALA A 964 42.32 0.19 -42.89
C ALA A 964 42.39 1.62 -43.47
N SER A 965 43.01 2.56 -42.76
CA SER A 965 43.15 3.94 -43.23
C SER A 965 44.19 4.06 -44.33
N ARG A 966 43.82 4.69 -45.43
CA ARG A 966 44.68 4.87 -46.59
C ARG A 966 44.45 6.20 -47.29
N PHE A 967 45.54 6.83 -47.75
CA PHE A 967 45.51 8.04 -48.56
C PHE A 967 46.29 7.84 -49.86
N ASP A 968 45.62 8.04 -50.99
CA ASP A 968 46.21 7.85 -52.32
C ASP A 968 46.90 9.12 -52.81
N ILE A 969 48.18 9.00 -53.15
CA ILE A 969 48.98 10.09 -53.72
C ILE A 969 48.90 9.99 -55.24
N THR A 970 48.02 10.83 -55.82
CA THR A 970 47.78 10.95 -57.27
C THR A 970 48.08 12.37 -57.73
N GLY A 971 49.35 12.66 -58.00
CA GLY A 971 49.89 14.01 -58.25
C GLY A 971 50.67 14.62 -57.08
N PRO A 972 51.23 15.84 -57.23
CA PRO A 972 51.99 16.51 -56.18
C PRO A 972 51.10 16.86 -54.97
N THR A 973 51.45 16.33 -53.79
CA THR A 973 50.70 16.59 -52.55
C THR A 973 51.55 17.37 -51.55
N THR A 974 51.01 18.42 -50.94
CA THR A 974 51.63 19.23 -49.88
C THR A 974 50.66 19.42 -48.72
N VAL A 975 51.10 19.11 -47.50
CA VAL A 975 50.34 19.28 -46.25
C VAL A 975 51.18 20.01 -45.20
N GLY A 976 50.55 20.73 -44.29
CA GLY A 976 51.21 21.44 -43.20
C GLY A 976 51.87 20.49 -42.21
N ALA A 977 51.16 19.44 -41.81
CA ALA A 977 51.66 18.37 -40.94
C ALA A 977 50.97 17.04 -41.28
N MET A 978 51.55 15.92 -40.82
CA MET A 978 50.96 14.60 -41.00
C MET A 978 51.14 13.74 -39.75
N ASN A 979 50.09 13.01 -39.37
CA ASN A 979 50.06 12.13 -38.20
C ASN A 979 49.51 10.73 -38.55
N LEU A 980 50.10 9.69 -37.95
CA LEU A 980 49.57 8.33 -37.95
C LEU A 980 49.13 7.96 -36.53
N VAL A 981 47.85 7.68 -36.31
CA VAL A 981 47.30 7.35 -34.99
C VAL A 981 47.34 5.84 -34.77
N LEU A 982 48.07 5.42 -33.75
CA LEU A 982 48.24 4.02 -33.36
C LEU A 982 46.93 3.44 -32.80
N GLY A 983 46.81 2.10 -32.76
CA GLY A 983 45.63 1.42 -32.20
C GLY A 983 45.37 1.68 -30.71
N ASN A 984 46.32 2.31 -30.01
CA ASN A 984 46.20 2.79 -28.62
C ASN A 984 45.87 4.30 -28.53
N GLY A 985 45.56 4.97 -29.64
CA GLY A 985 45.19 6.38 -29.70
C GLY A 985 46.35 7.37 -29.71
N ILE A 986 47.61 6.91 -29.64
CA ILE A 986 48.78 7.79 -29.63
C ILE A 986 49.13 8.22 -31.07
N PRO A 987 49.28 9.54 -31.35
CA PRO A 987 49.70 10.01 -32.66
C PRO A 987 51.23 9.87 -32.82
N LEU A 988 51.64 9.23 -33.90
CA LEU A 988 53.00 9.27 -34.43
C LEU A 988 53.09 10.41 -35.45
N VAL A 989 53.82 11.46 -35.10
CA VAL A 989 54.08 12.61 -35.99
C VAL A 989 55.01 12.17 -37.12
N VAL A 990 54.60 12.39 -38.37
CA VAL A 990 55.46 12.18 -39.54
C VAL A 990 56.37 13.41 -39.68
N PRO A 991 57.71 13.25 -39.68
CA PRO A 991 58.63 14.37 -39.78
C PRO A 991 58.44 15.20 -41.05
N ALA A 992 58.80 16.48 -41.00
CA ALA A 992 58.79 17.33 -42.17
C ALA A 992 59.75 16.79 -43.25
N GLY A 993 59.27 16.68 -44.49
CA GLY A 993 60.03 16.11 -45.59
C GLY A 993 59.18 15.73 -46.80
N THR A 994 59.85 15.30 -47.88
CA THR A 994 59.20 14.77 -49.08
C THR A 994 59.31 13.25 -49.09
N TYR A 995 58.16 12.57 -49.15
CA TYR A 995 58.05 11.12 -49.17
C TYR A 995 57.55 10.65 -50.53
N ASP A 996 58.38 9.91 -51.26
CA ASP A 996 57.96 9.05 -52.37
C ASP A 996 57.73 7.62 -51.85
N ALA A 997 57.32 6.71 -52.74
CA ALA A 997 57.08 5.30 -52.37
C ALA A 997 58.26 4.63 -51.64
N THR A 998 59.50 4.99 -52.00
CA THR A 998 60.70 4.41 -51.39
C THR A 998 60.97 5.03 -50.01
N ALA A 999 60.89 6.36 -49.91
CA ALA A 999 61.06 7.08 -48.66
C ALA A 999 59.99 6.70 -47.62
N TRP A 1000 58.75 6.50 -48.07
CA TRP A 1000 57.66 6.05 -47.21
C TRP A 1000 57.86 4.62 -46.69
N ALA A 1001 58.26 3.69 -47.57
CA ALA A 1001 58.58 2.32 -47.15
C ALA A 1001 59.70 2.27 -46.10
N ASN A 1002 60.73 3.14 -46.24
CA ASN A 1002 61.79 3.27 -45.26
C ASN A 1002 61.29 3.87 -43.93
N PHE A 1003 60.38 4.84 -43.97
CA PHE A 1003 59.75 5.41 -42.79
C PHE A 1003 58.94 4.36 -42.01
N LEU A 1004 58.09 3.58 -42.70
CA LEU A 1004 57.32 2.50 -42.08
C LEU A 1004 58.23 1.42 -41.48
N ALA A 1005 59.30 1.04 -42.17
CA ALA A 1005 60.27 0.05 -41.66
C ALA A 1005 60.99 0.51 -40.38
N ALA A 1006 61.06 1.82 -40.12
CA ALA A 1006 61.64 2.39 -38.91
C ALA A 1006 60.66 2.45 -37.72
N HIS A 1007 59.36 2.22 -37.95
CA HIS A 1007 58.28 2.33 -36.96
C HIS A 1007 57.45 1.03 -36.89
N PRO A 1008 58.03 -0.09 -36.41
CA PRO A 1008 57.36 -1.39 -36.36
C PRO A 1008 56.16 -1.46 -35.39
N GLU A 1009 55.96 -0.44 -34.56
CA GLU A 1009 54.81 -0.26 -33.68
C GLU A 1009 53.51 0.08 -34.44
N LEU A 1010 53.61 0.55 -35.68
CA LEU A 1010 52.45 0.79 -36.53
C LEU A 1010 51.77 -0.54 -36.92
N PRO A 1011 50.43 -0.61 -36.90
CA PRO A 1011 49.69 -1.71 -37.52
C PRO A 1011 50.17 -2.00 -38.95
N ALA A 1012 50.16 -3.28 -39.35
CA ALA A 1012 50.44 -3.65 -40.73
C ALA A 1012 49.34 -3.07 -41.65
N GLY A 1013 49.64 -1.99 -42.36
CA GLY A 1013 48.71 -1.29 -43.25
C GLY A 1013 49.43 -0.46 -44.31
N GLU A 1014 48.80 -0.29 -45.47
CA GLU A 1014 49.27 0.57 -46.55
C GLU A 1014 48.70 1.99 -46.38
N TYR A 1015 49.20 2.72 -45.38
CA TYR A 1015 48.72 4.07 -45.03
C TYR A 1015 48.77 5.09 -46.18
N LEU A 1016 49.79 5.00 -47.04
CA LEU A 1016 49.91 5.81 -48.26
C LEU A 1016 50.11 4.88 -49.44
N ALA A 1017 49.40 5.14 -50.54
CA ALA A 1017 49.65 4.48 -51.82
C ALA A 1017 50.08 5.51 -52.87
N PHE A 1018 51.14 5.20 -53.60
CA PHE A 1018 51.79 6.13 -54.52
C PHE A 1018 51.55 5.74 -55.96
N TRP A 1019 51.09 6.69 -56.78
CA TRP A 1019 51.16 6.55 -58.22
C TRP A 1019 52.58 6.81 -58.73
N SER A 1020 52.90 6.21 -59.89
CA SER A 1020 54.27 6.16 -60.40
C SER A 1020 54.86 7.55 -60.65
N GLY A 1021 55.76 7.99 -59.77
CA GLY A 1021 56.49 9.25 -59.89
C GLY A 1021 55.98 10.38 -58.97
N ASP A 1022 54.97 10.11 -58.15
CA ASP A 1022 54.37 11.08 -57.24
C ASP A 1022 54.97 11.02 -55.82
N SER A 1023 54.79 12.10 -55.07
CA SER A 1023 55.29 12.26 -53.71
C SER A 1023 54.41 13.20 -52.88
N ILE A 1024 54.41 13.02 -51.57
CA ILE A 1024 53.83 13.95 -50.60
C ILE A 1024 54.94 14.77 -49.92
N THR A 1025 54.71 16.07 -49.72
CA THR A 1025 55.58 16.98 -48.95
C THR A 1025 54.87 17.41 -47.67
N VAL A 1026 55.47 17.10 -46.53
CA VAL A 1026 55.05 17.51 -45.19
C VAL A 1026 55.90 18.72 -44.78
N LEU A 1027 55.27 19.87 -44.52
CA LEU A 1027 55.98 21.15 -44.32
C LEU A 1027 56.50 21.37 -42.89
N GLY A 1028 55.87 20.76 -41.90
CA GLY A 1028 56.18 20.93 -40.49
C GLY A 1028 55.68 19.77 -39.64
N GLU A 1029 55.97 19.84 -38.36
CA GLU A 1029 55.52 18.88 -37.36
C GLU A 1029 54.47 19.58 -36.48
N ASN A 1030 53.22 19.13 -36.57
CA ASN A 1030 52.14 19.57 -35.71
C ASN A 1030 51.58 18.32 -34.99
N PRO A 1031 52.06 18.01 -33.76
CA PRO A 1031 51.52 16.89 -33.02
C PRO A 1031 50.03 17.13 -32.80
N LEU A 1032 49.20 16.13 -33.13
CA LEU A 1032 47.82 16.10 -32.65
C LEU A 1032 47.86 16.30 -31.14
N ASP A 1033 47.16 17.31 -30.62
CA ASP A 1033 46.94 17.44 -29.20
C ASP A 1033 46.30 16.12 -28.72
N LEU A 1034 47.04 15.36 -27.92
CA LEU A 1034 46.48 14.21 -27.23
C LEU A 1034 45.32 14.75 -26.40
N PRO A 1035 44.10 14.19 -26.51
CA PRO A 1035 43.02 14.61 -25.64
C PRO A 1035 43.26 14.06 -24.23
N GLY A 1036 44.26 14.52 -23.47
CA GLY A 1036 44.58 13.93 -22.17
C GLY A 1036 45.82 14.40 -21.40
N THR A 1037 45.77 14.29 -20.07
CA THR A 1037 46.86 14.63 -19.13
C THR A 1037 47.82 13.46 -18.90
N LEU A 1038 49.12 13.73 -18.75
CA LEU A 1038 50.22 12.74 -18.68
C LEU A 1038 50.78 12.62 -17.25
N PHE A 1039 50.79 11.41 -16.69
CA PHE A 1039 51.43 11.09 -15.40
C PHE A 1039 52.87 10.61 -15.57
N THR A 1040 53.83 11.19 -14.84
CA THR A 1040 55.26 10.83 -14.97
C THR A 1040 55.96 10.46 -13.65
N GLY A 1041 56.86 9.47 -13.71
CA GLY A 1041 57.65 8.98 -12.56
C GLY A 1041 56.90 8.01 -11.65
N GLU A 1042 57.37 7.83 -10.41
CA GLU A 1042 56.72 6.94 -9.42
C GLU A 1042 56.03 7.78 -8.33
N GLY A 1043 54.77 7.48 -7.98
CA GLY A 1043 54.01 8.23 -6.96
C GLY A 1043 52.51 7.91 -6.89
N ASN A 1044 51.79 8.59 -6.00
CA ASN A 1044 50.34 8.42 -5.82
C ASN A 1044 49.56 9.05 -6.99
N TRP A 1045 48.48 8.41 -7.43
CA TRP A 1045 47.60 8.88 -8.51
C TRP A 1045 47.08 10.31 -8.30
N LEU A 1046 46.79 10.70 -7.06
CA LEU A 1046 46.26 12.02 -6.71
C LEU A 1046 47.33 13.13 -6.60
N ASP A 1047 48.61 12.80 -6.81
CA ASP A 1047 49.69 13.77 -6.75
C ASP A 1047 49.66 14.69 -7.98
N LEU A 1048 49.06 15.87 -7.82
CA LEU A 1048 48.84 16.85 -8.87
C LEU A 1048 50.13 17.29 -9.58
N GLU A 1049 51.27 17.28 -8.88
CA GLU A 1049 52.57 17.68 -9.46
C GLU A 1049 53.13 16.62 -10.43
N ARG A 1050 52.53 15.43 -10.49
CA ARG A 1050 52.93 14.35 -11.40
C ARG A 1050 52.15 14.31 -12.70
N TRP A 1051 51.08 15.11 -12.80
CA TRP A 1051 50.28 15.25 -13.99
C TRP A 1051 50.66 16.50 -14.77
N SER A 1052 50.80 16.38 -16.10
CA SER A 1052 51.21 17.50 -16.97
C SER A 1052 50.20 18.64 -17.00
N GLU A 1053 48.90 18.32 -16.83
CA GLU A 1053 47.79 19.28 -16.97
C GLU A 1053 46.82 19.21 -15.79
N GLY A 1054 47.29 18.71 -14.64
CA GLY A 1054 46.44 18.41 -13.47
C GLY A 1054 45.75 17.05 -13.57
N LEU A 1055 44.96 16.69 -12.56
CA LEU A 1055 44.30 15.39 -12.49
C LEU A 1055 43.36 15.17 -13.68
N PRO A 1056 43.33 13.97 -14.28
CA PRO A 1056 42.41 13.67 -15.38
C PRO A 1056 40.96 13.83 -14.93
N THR A 1057 40.14 14.43 -15.79
CA THR A 1057 38.69 14.56 -15.61
C THR A 1057 37.98 13.25 -15.98
N SER A 1058 36.71 13.08 -15.61
CA SER A 1058 35.94 11.84 -15.78
C SER A 1058 35.80 11.34 -17.23
N SER A 1059 36.13 12.17 -18.22
CA SER A 1059 36.09 11.85 -19.66
C SER A 1059 37.40 12.17 -20.40
N GLY A 1060 38.45 12.62 -19.69
CA GLY A 1060 39.75 12.91 -20.29
C GLY A 1060 40.59 11.64 -20.44
N VAL A 1061 41.43 11.57 -21.48
CA VAL A 1061 42.38 10.46 -21.58
C VAL A 1061 43.49 10.67 -20.55
N ALA A 1062 43.78 9.65 -19.74
CA ALA A 1062 44.87 9.69 -18.76
C ALA A 1062 46.01 8.81 -19.28
N VAL A 1063 47.17 9.40 -19.55
CA VAL A 1063 48.33 8.64 -20.04
C VAL A 1063 49.32 8.44 -18.90
N VAL A 1064 49.54 7.19 -18.47
CA VAL A 1064 50.49 6.87 -17.38
C VAL A 1064 51.82 6.43 -17.96
N ASN A 1065 52.85 7.26 -17.80
CA ASN A 1065 54.22 6.98 -18.23
C ASN A 1065 55.15 6.95 -17.01
N GLY A 1066 54.94 5.94 -16.16
CA GLY A 1066 55.57 5.76 -14.85
C GLY A 1066 54.85 4.69 -14.02
N THR A 1067 55.04 4.70 -12.70
CA THR A 1067 54.33 3.82 -11.75
C THR A 1067 53.40 4.66 -10.89
N ALA A 1068 52.09 4.58 -11.14
CA ALA A 1068 51.07 5.28 -10.36
C ALA A 1068 50.45 4.33 -9.31
N GLU A 1069 50.49 4.72 -8.03
CA GLU A 1069 49.84 3.99 -6.93
C GLU A 1069 48.47 4.61 -6.63
N VAL A 1070 47.42 3.80 -6.73
CA VAL A 1070 46.05 4.17 -6.35
C VAL A 1070 45.79 3.56 -4.97
N THR A 1071 45.68 4.39 -3.93
CA THR A 1071 45.58 3.93 -2.53
C THR A 1071 44.29 4.36 -1.82
N GLU A 1072 43.45 5.15 -2.46
CA GLU A 1072 42.18 5.68 -1.96
C GLU A 1072 41.14 5.59 -3.10
N ASP A 1073 39.86 5.37 -2.76
CA ASP A 1073 38.73 5.26 -3.71
C ASP A 1073 38.41 6.60 -4.38
#